data_AF-A0A9D5SEM0-F1
#
_entry.id   AF-A0A9D5SEM0-F1
#
_cell.length_a   1.000
_cell.length_b   1.000
_cell.length_c   1.000
_cell.angle_alpha   90.00
_cell.angle_beta   90.00
_cell.angle_gamma   90.00
#
_symmetry.space_group_name_H-M   'P 1'
#
loop_
_entity.id
_entity.type
_entity.pdbx_description
1 polymer ?
#
loop_
_entity_poly.entity_id
_entity_poly.type
_entity_poly.pdbx_seq_one_letter_code
_entity_poly.pdbx_strand_id
1 'polypeptide(L)'
;MMCLFSKSKIVIILSMLAFSFNSLFAKVSITEIMQSNFGGVLDYYNEYPDSWVEVHNSSDQDIDLKGYSISEVNNIDSAYILPESLVVPADGYTLIYCDKENKKQHTDFRLNSDKPGVVYLWDNNGVMMDSLPYPEMISPEVSWGRLPDFPDSLSHFRISTPEKENNNTNCERVLKKVDFSVDGGVKKESFYLKLSLKGDYPEDAVIRYTTDGKEPTENSKLYKDSIYISKTTVVRAKPFSDSAISKISKTQTYFFDIDNKMPIINIVCDRDYLYSKNIGILSDATNYAQSHPDNPSPRSWMGDYNYLYNWRRPINVEYYSGDSLDSGFNQLSETRVSGNVSRTNAKNKSMVIYANKRFGDKHFKGVFWEHLRPNADKQKSMTIRSSGQSGFNLVSALKDMISQTAIGRFARYYDVDFQAQRNVKFCINGEYKQIMHLQERDNDDMIWANHNKVSDIESVETLSGIYDNMIDENLYPNYVYFKKTFESPTSTYEQMSEVLDINAFMNFVSTQAYFANVDFPYNNVAMWFDKQGTKKWRWILKDMDATIHRTVFPYYNFLLREEPFEEISMANTKEACEVYIKMFSLEKFRQPFIDRTCVLAGTAFSKNTIDYMLDSLSADISLVLRDYDMESFLMELEDIYEWSRERHKFYNFHLSDFFDLGDTVQMSVKGLYKDSIIYVNNNPLMYNKFEGYFFEGRDLYLTHDDKLDIYGLGCADTDKITYLDLGKPVQTTDSIATRWTISYSLDGERVKEHYTNDNLHYKIPAGAKDVHIADGYMGQGFLSPSRDIPNCRPENLTYMVYSVGGVLIGKFNYAEICEFKQKEDINIVVALDSMGRKIYSIKLMKE
;
A
#
# COMPACT_ATOMS: atom_id res chain seq x y z
N MET A 1 -99.14 -30.47 33.29
CA MET A 1 -100.18 -29.59 32.71
C MET A 1 -99.49 -28.67 31.73
N MET A 2 -99.76 -28.86 30.42
CA MET A 2 -99.69 -27.90 29.29
C MET A 2 -98.47 -26.97 29.16
N CYS A 3 -97.64 -27.15 28.12
CA CYS A 3 -97.65 -26.38 26.84
C CYS A 3 -96.91 -25.03 26.95
N LEU A 4 -96.14 -24.49 25.99
CA LEU A 4 -95.64 -24.87 24.67
C LEU A 4 -94.79 -23.68 24.16
N PHE A 5 -93.90 -23.96 23.20
CA PHE A 5 -93.31 -23.09 22.17
C PHE A 5 -92.03 -22.24 22.38
N SER A 6 -91.03 -22.63 21.56
CA SER A 6 -90.15 -21.79 20.73
C SER A 6 -88.70 -21.52 21.21
N LYS A 7 -87.90 -22.59 21.29
CA LYS A 7 -86.42 -22.54 21.15
C LYS A 7 -86.03 -22.82 19.69
N SER A 8 -85.88 -21.79 18.86
CA SER A 8 -85.18 -21.85 17.58
C SER A 8 -84.77 -20.44 17.16
N LYS A 9 -83.50 -20.05 17.40
CA LYS A 9 -82.69 -19.07 16.62
C LYS A 9 -81.48 -18.43 17.36
N ILE A 10 -81.10 -18.88 18.56
CA ILE A 10 -79.91 -18.32 19.25
C ILE A 10 -79.00 -19.44 19.79
N VAL A 11 -78.55 -20.33 18.91
CA VAL A 11 -77.48 -21.31 19.21
C VAL A 11 -76.45 -21.44 18.06
N ILE A 12 -76.66 -20.83 16.89
CA ILE A 12 -75.73 -20.97 15.75
C ILE A 12 -74.74 -19.79 15.61
N ILE A 13 -74.92 -18.69 16.35
CA ILE A 13 -74.03 -17.51 16.23
C ILE A 13 -72.92 -17.47 17.31
N LEU A 14 -73.00 -18.31 18.35
CA LEU A 14 -72.02 -18.34 19.45
C LEU A 14 -71.03 -19.50 19.41
N SER A 15 -71.09 -20.36 18.39
CA SER A 15 -70.09 -21.42 18.12
C SER A 15 -69.25 -21.16 16.85
N MET A 16 -69.38 -20.00 16.22
CA MET A 16 -68.53 -19.54 15.10
C MET A 16 -67.58 -18.39 15.46
N LEU A 17 -67.46 -18.06 16.76
CA LEU A 17 -66.65 -16.93 17.25
C LEU A 17 -65.57 -17.38 18.27
N ALA A 18 -65.17 -18.66 18.21
CA ALA A 18 -64.14 -19.25 19.09
C ALA A 18 -63.06 -20.06 18.35
N PHE A 19 -62.88 -19.81 17.05
CA PHE A 19 -61.71 -20.17 16.23
C PHE A 19 -61.56 -18.97 15.30
N SER A 20 -60.51 -18.14 15.31
CA SER A 20 -59.10 -18.39 15.55
C SER A 20 -58.47 -17.04 15.91
N PHE A 21 -58.01 -16.87 17.15
CA PHE A 21 -56.88 -15.99 17.40
C PHE A 21 -55.65 -16.75 16.88
N ASN A 22 -55.45 -16.75 15.57
CA ASN A 22 -54.09 -16.96 15.07
C ASN A 22 -53.34 -15.70 15.48
N SER A 23 -52.45 -15.80 16.46
CA SER A 23 -51.33 -14.86 16.47
C SER A 23 -50.73 -14.95 15.07
N LEU A 24 -50.64 -13.83 14.35
CA LEU A 24 -49.80 -13.78 13.17
C LEU A 24 -48.37 -13.95 13.67
N PHE A 25 -47.91 -15.19 13.83
CA PHE A 25 -46.49 -15.47 13.72
C PHE A 25 -46.12 -15.12 12.28
N ALA A 26 -45.03 -14.37 12.11
CA ALA A 26 -44.50 -14.09 10.79
C ALA A 26 -44.24 -15.43 10.08
N LYS A 27 -44.82 -15.64 8.90
CA LYS A 27 -44.57 -16.87 8.10
C LYS A 27 -43.09 -17.03 7.75
N VAL A 28 -42.37 -15.92 7.75
CA VAL A 28 -40.96 -15.80 7.46
C VAL A 28 -40.34 -14.99 8.59
N SER A 29 -39.34 -15.52 9.28
CA SER A 29 -38.70 -14.86 10.44
C SER A 29 -37.19 -14.94 10.37
N ILE A 30 -36.50 -14.01 11.04
CA ILE A 30 -35.04 -14.02 11.16
C ILE A 30 -34.67 -14.86 12.39
N THR A 31 -33.82 -15.87 12.22
CA THR A 31 -33.48 -16.84 13.28
C THR A 31 -32.07 -16.66 13.82
N GLU A 32 -31.09 -16.42 12.96
CA GLU A 32 -29.68 -16.35 13.32
C GLU A 32 -28.93 -15.32 12.46
N ILE A 33 -27.92 -14.68 13.02
CA ILE A 33 -27.08 -13.67 12.38
C ILE A 33 -25.61 -13.95 12.69
N MET A 34 -24.74 -13.83 11.67
CA MET A 34 -23.29 -13.85 11.84
C MET A 34 -22.67 -12.55 11.32
N GLN A 35 -22.11 -11.73 12.21
CA GLN A 35 -21.50 -10.44 11.86
C GLN A 35 -20.12 -10.57 11.20
N SER A 36 -19.45 -11.73 11.33
CA SER A 36 -18.14 -11.98 10.73
C SER A 36 -17.92 -13.45 10.45
N ASN A 37 -18.02 -13.80 9.17
CA ASN A 37 -17.83 -15.14 8.63
C ASN A 37 -16.54 -15.20 7.79
N PHE A 38 -15.65 -16.11 8.13
CA PHE A 38 -14.38 -16.36 7.46
C PHE A 38 -13.90 -17.81 7.57
N GLY A 39 -14.44 -18.62 8.48
CA GLY A 39 -14.07 -20.03 8.68
C GLY A 39 -15.25 -21.00 8.61
N GLY A 40 -16.47 -20.50 8.71
CA GLY A 40 -17.72 -21.28 8.70
C GLY A 40 -18.28 -21.49 7.31
N VAL A 41 -19.23 -20.65 6.90
CA VAL A 41 -20.04 -20.82 5.70
C VAL A 41 -19.29 -20.34 4.46
N LEU A 42 -19.19 -21.21 3.46
CA LEU A 42 -18.84 -20.81 2.10
C LEU A 42 -20.15 -20.58 1.32
N ASP A 43 -20.17 -19.54 0.50
CA ASP A 43 -21.24 -19.35 -0.46
C ASP A 43 -21.13 -20.32 -1.64
N TYR A 44 -22.10 -20.25 -2.55
CA TYR A 44 -22.13 -21.03 -3.78
C TYR A 44 -21.06 -20.60 -4.80
N TYR A 45 -20.18 -19.65 -4.46
CA TYR A 45 -18.99 -19.25 -5.21
C TYR A 45 -17.70 -19.60 -4.46
N ASN A 46 -17.74 -20.49 -3.46
CA ASN A 46 -16.59 -20.89 -2.65
C ASN A 46 -15.83 -19.69 -2.05
N GLU A 47 -16.56 -18.64 -1.70
CA GLU A 47 -16.08 -17.49 -0.95
C GLU A 47 -16.70 -17.46 0.45
N TYR A 48 -16.00 -16.81 1.37
CA TYR A 48 -16.57 -16.51 2.68
C TYR A 48 -17.31 -15.17 2.59
N PRO A 49 -18.65 -15.15 2.56
CA PRO A 49 -19.39 -13.90 2.67
C PRO A 49 -19.01 -13.20 3.97
N ASP A 50 -18.93 -11.88 3.96
CA ASP A 50 -18.42 -11.12 5.11
C ASP A 50 -19.31 -11.32 6.36
N SER A 51 -20.63 -11.40 6.17
CA SER A 51 -21.65 -11.68 7.18
C SER A 51 -22.87 -12.36 6.54
N TRP A 52 -23.79 -12.92 7.34
CA TRP A 52 -25.04 -13.51 6.86
C TRP A 52 -26.18 -13.37 7.85
N VAL A 53 -27.41 -13.45 7.32
CA VAL A 53 -28.68 -13.47 8.05
C VAL A 53 -29.43 -14.74 7.63
N GLU A 54 -29.85 -15.53 8.61
CA GLU A 54 -30.67 -16.71 8.38
C GLU A 54 -32.15 -16.37 8.50
N VAL A 55 -32.93 -16.94 7.58
CA VAL A 55 -34.38 -16.78 7.51
C VAL A 55 -35.05 -18.16 7.55
N HIS A 56 -36.06 -18.30 8.39
CA HIS A 56 -36.91 -19.50 8.53
C HIS A 56 -38.31 -19.27 7.97
N ASN A 57 -38.81 -20.23 7.21
CA ASN A 57 -40.19 -20.31 6.76
C ASN A 57 -40.97 -21.24 7.69
N SER A 58 -41.77 -20.70 8.60
CA SER A 58 -42.55 -21.49 9.56
C SER A 58 -43.87 -22.03 8.99
N SER A 59 -44.11 -21.90 7.68
CA SER A 59 -45.34 -22.36 7.03
C SER A 59 -45.21 -23.79 6.50
N ASP A 60 -46.35 -24.37 6.13
CA ASP A 60 -46.45 -25.72 5.57
C ASP A 60 -46.28 -25.75 4.04
N GLN A 61 -45.88 -24.63 3.42
CA GLN A 61 -45.65 -24.50 1.99
C GLN A 61 -44.31 -23.80 1.72
N ASP A 62 -43.72 -24.07 0.57
CA ASP A 62 -42.53 -23.35 0.11
C ASP A 62 -42.84 -21.86 -0.09
N ILE A 63 -41.93 -20.99 0.33
CA ILE A 63 -42.03 -19.54 0.15
C ILE A 63 -40.85 -19.06 -0.69
N ASP A 64 -41.14 -18.39 -1.81
CA ASP A 64 -40.12 -17.67 -2.58
C ASP A 64 -39.95 -16.25 -2.01
N LEU A 65 -38.71 -15.91 -1.63
CA LEU A 65 -38.35 -14.58 -1.11
C LEU A 65 -38.12 -13.54 -2.22
N LYS A 66 -38.35 -13.88 -3.50
CA LYS A 66 -38.27 -12.90 -4.58
C LYS A 66 -39.11 -11.65 -4.30
N GLY A 67 -38.46 -10.49 -4.33
CA GLY A 67 -39.09 -9.20 -4.05
C GLY A 67 -39.23 -8.86 -2.56
N TYR A 68 -38.89 -9.77 -1.64
CA TYR A 68 -38.68 -9.40 -0.24
C TYR A 68 -37.51 -8.42 -0.15
N SER A 69 -37.50 -7.62 0.91
CA SER A 69 -36.42 -6.64 1.12
C SER A 69 -35.85 -6.72 2.53
N ILE A 70 -34.55 -6.42 2.65
CA ILE A 70 -33.78 -6.53 3.89
C ILE A 70 -32.91 -5.29 4.10
N SER A 71 -32.77 -4.81 5.34
CA SER A 71 -31.93 -3.66 5.66
C SER A 71 -31.49 -3.62 7.12
N GLU A 72 -30.42 -2.87 7.41
CA GLU A 72 -30.04 -2.46 8.78
C GLU A 72 -30.73 -1.16 9.25
N VAL A 73 -31.55 -0.57 8.38
CA VAL A 73 -32.29 0.67 8.65
C VAL A 73 -33.77 0.39 8.46
N ASN A 74 -34.61 0.86 9.39
CA ASN A 74 -36.07 0.77 9.27
C ASN A 74 -36.62 1.72 8.20
N ASN A 75 -36.26 1.49 6.94
CA ASN A 75 -36.70 2.25 5.79
C ASN A 75 -36.67 1.36 4.55
N ILE A 76 -37.85 0.92 4.11
CA ILE A 76 -38.03 0.04 2.96
C ILE A 76 -37.53 0.66 1.65
N ASP A 77 -37.62 1.99 1.50
CA ASP A 77 -37.18 2.69 0.28
C ASP A 77 -35.66 2.60 0.07
N SER A 78 -34.91 2.25 1.12
CA SER A 78 -33.47 2.04 1.11
C SER A 78 -33.06 0.58 1.33
N ALA A 79 -34.04 -0.34 1.39
CA ALA A 79 -33.77 -1.75 1.66
C ALA A 79 -33.31 -2.48 0.39
N TYR A 80 -32.42 -3.45 0.56
CA TYR A 80 -31.98 -4.31 -0.54
C TYR A 80 -33.12 -5.26 -0.91
N ILE A 81 -33.60 -5.16 -2.16
CA ILE A 81 -34.65 -6.03 -2.69
C ILE A 81 -33.99 -7.28 -3.28
N LEU A 82 -34.40 -8.46 -2.83
CA LEU A 82 -33.97 -9.74 -3.40
C LEU A 82 -34.47 -9.85 -4.84
N PRO A 83 -33.58 -9.79 -5.85
CA PRO A 83 -33.97 -9.62 -7.25
C PRO A 83 -34.35 -10.95 -7.92
N GLU A 84 -33.81 -12.06 -7.42
CA GLU A 84 -33.94 -13.40 -7.97
C GLU A 84 -34.78 -14.30 -7.05
N SER A 85 -35.20 -15.45 -7.57
CA SER A 85 -35.92 -16.45 -6.79
C SER A 85 -35.00 -17.07 -5.73
N LEU A 86 -35.48 -17.10 -4.49
CA LEU A 86 -34.83 -17.73 -3.35
C LEU A 86 -35.89 -18.47 -2.55
N VAL A 87 -36.06 -19.75 -2.87
CA VAL A 87 -37.11 -20.59 -2.29
C VAL A 87 -36.65 -21.13 -0.94
N VAL A 88 -37.42 -20.82 0.11
CA VAL A 88 -37.30 -21.42 1.43
C VAL A 88 -38.34 -22.53 1.54
N PRO A 89 -37.92 -23.80 1.67
CA PRO A 89 -38.85 -24.92 1.81
C PRO A 89 -39.84 -24.73 2.97
N ALA A 90 -40.97 -25.42 2.94
CA ALA A 90 -41.85 -25.54 4.10
C ALA A 90 -41.05 -26.00 5.34
N ASP A 91 -41.18 -25.28 6.46
CA ASP A 91 -40.38 -25.45 7.68
C ASP A 91 -38.85 -25.39 7.46
N GLY A 92 -38.42 -24.75 6.37
CA GLY A 92 -37.03 -24.68 5.91
C GLY A 92 -36.34 -23.38 6.27
N TYR A 93 -35.02 -23.38 6.07
CA TYR A 93 -34.11 -22.27 6.38
C TYR A 93 -33.30 -21.89 5.15
N THR A 94 -32.88 -20.64 5.04
CA THR A 94 -31.94 -20.17 4.01
C THR A 94 -31.09 -19.02 4.53
N LEU A 95 -29.97 -18.74 3.85
CA LEU A 95 -29.07 -17.63 4.16
C LEU A 95 -29.18 -16.50 3.13
N ILE A 96 -29.28 -15.28 3.64
CA ILE A 96 -29.04 -14.04 2.90
C ILE A 96 -27.64 -13.55 3.29
N TYR A 97 -26.77 -13.36 2.30
CA TYR A 97 -25.39 -12.94 2.53
C TYR A 97 -25.28 -11.42 2.56
N CYS A 98 -24.57 -10.89 3.56
CA CYS A 98 -24.39 -9.46 3.75
C CYS A 98 -22.92 -9.06 3.55
N ASP A 99 -22.52 -8.83 2.30
CA ASP A 99 -21.11 -8.66 1.91
C ASP A 99 -20.82 -7.58 0.84
N LYS A 100 -21.83 -6.80 0.45
CA LYS A 100 -21.78 -5.76 -0.62
C LYS A 100 -21.58 -6.27 -2.05
N GLU A 101 -21.81 -7.54 -2.33
CA GLU A 101 -21.74 -8.02 -3.71
C GLU A 101 -22.96 -7.55 -4.55
N ASN A 102 -24.05 -7.10 -3.91
CA ASN A 102 -25.21 -6.47 -4.56
C ASN A 102 -25.78 -7.31 -5.72
N LYS A 103 -25.97 -8.62 -5.50
CA LYS A 103 -26.39 -9.58 -6.52
C LYS A 103 -27.06 -10.80 -5.89
N LYS A 104 -28.13 -11.33 -6.49
CA LYS A 104 -28.83 -12.53 -5.99
C LYS A 104 -29.20 -12.41 -4.50
N GLN A 105 -28.78 -13.35 -3.66
CA GLN A 105 -28.97 -13.32 -2.21
C GLN A 105 -27.86 -12.57 -1.45
N HIS A 106 -26.97 -11.85 -2.16
CA HIS A 106 -25.94 -11.00 -1.58
C HIS A 106 -26.36 -9.53 -1.57
N THR A 107 -26.52 -8.96 -0.37
CA THR A 107 -26.96 -7.58 -0.17
C THR A 107 -25.89 -6.56 -0.60
N ASP A 108 -26.30 -5.32 -0.78
CA ASP A 108 -25.42 -4.15 -1.01
C ASP A 108 -24.77 -3.59 0.26
N PHE A 109 -25.16 -4.11 1.43
CA PHE A 109 -24.57 -3.77 2.74
C PHE A 109 -23.85 -4.96 3.40
N ARG A 110 -23.18 -4.67 4.52
CA ARG A 110 -22.61 -5.65 5.46
C ARG A 110 -23.17 -5.37 6.83
N LEU A 111 -23.32 -6.39 7.66
CA LEU A 111 -23.70 -6.17 9.05
C LEU A 111 -22.63 -5.39 9.81
N ASN A 112 -23.06 -4.48 10.69
CA ASN A 112 -22.12 -3.80 11.57
C ASN A 112 -21.53 -4.79 12.57
N SER A 113 -20.22 -4.72 12.81
CA SER A 113 -19.48 -5.55 13.77
C SER A 113 -18.94 -4.77 14.97
N ASP A 114 -18.88 -3.45 14.89
CA ASP A 114 -18.28 -2.53 15.87
C ASP A 114 -19.31 -1.70 16.65
N LYS A 115 -20.60 -2.03 16.50
CA LYS A 115 -21.72 -1.42 17.21
C LYS A 115 -22.96 -2.31 17.14
N PRO A 116 -23.94 -2.15 18.06
CA PRO A 116 -25.25 -2.77 17.94
C PRO A 116 -26.02 -2.30 16.70
N GLY A 117 -26.96 -3.12 16.23
CA GLY A 117 -27.85 -2.80 15.12
C GLY A 117 -29.13 -3.64 15.12
N VAL A 118 -29.93 -3.50 14.07
CA VAL A 118 -31.18 -4.25 13.88
C VAL A 118 -31.29 -4.61 12.41
N VAL A 119 -31.59 -5.87 12.11
CA VAL A 119 -31.97 -6.28 10.75
C VAL A 119 -33.48 -6.26 10.63
N TYR A 120 -34.01 -5.71 9.54
CA TYR A 120 -35.43 -5.65 9.21
C TYR A 120 -35.70 -6.42 7.93
N LEU A 121 -36.79 -7.18 7.89
CA LEU A 121 -37.23 -7.96 6.73
C LEU A 121 -38.67 -7.59 6.38
N TRP A 122 -38.92 -7.28 5.11
CA TRP A 122 -40.25 -7.02 4.56
C TRP A 122 -40.60 -7.99 3.44
N ASP A 123 -41.88 -8.30 3.29
CA ASP A 123 -42.40 -9.04 2.16
C ASP A 123 -42.44 -8.19 0.87
N ASN A 124 -42.83 -8.82 -0.23
CA ASN A 124 -42.94 -8.18 -1.54
C ASN A 124 -44.08 -7.14 -1.66
N ASN A 125 -44.95 -7.01 -0.65
CA ASN A 125 -45.98 -5.98 -0.56
C ASN A 125 -45.57 -4.83 0.38
N GLY A 126 -44.36 -4.90 0.95
CA GLY A 126 -43.83 -3.92 1.90
C GLY A 126 -44.36 -4.09 3.33
N VAL A 127 -44.91 -5.25 3.68
CA VAL A 127 -45.30 -5.58 5.05
C VAL A 127 -44.07 -6.08 5.80
N MET A 128 -43.77 -5.47 6.96
CA MET A 128 -42.66 -5.92 7.81
C MET A 128 -42.98 -7.31 8.37
N MET A 129 -42.14 -8.28 8.02
CA MET A 129 -42.26 -9.67 8.43
C MET A 129 -41.60 -9.88 9.79
N ASP A 130 -40.36 -9.43 9.94
CA ASP A 130 -39.62 -9.57 11.21
C ASP A 130 -38.55 -8.49 11.35
N SER A 131 -38.06 -8.32 12.58
CA SER A 131 -36.85 -7.58 12.88
C SER A 131 -36.07 -8.26 13.98
N LEU A 132 -34.73 -8.32 13.86
CA LEU A 132 -33.87 -8.92 14.87
C LEU A 132 -32.78 -7.92 15.31
N PRO A 133 -32.83 -7.41 16.56
CA PRO A 133 -31.76 -6.60 17.12
C PRO A 133 -30.55 -7.48 17.46
N TYR A 134 -29.35 -6.97 17.24
CA TYR A 134 -28.10 -7.67 17.52
C TYR A 134 -27.08 -6.74 18.22
N PRO A 135 -26.22 -7.28 19.11
CA PRO A 135 -25.23 -6.51 19.86
C PRO A 135 -23.99 -6.18 19.02
N GLU A 136 -23.04 -5.43 19.59
CA GLU A 136 -21.68 -5.39 19.04
C GLU A 136 -21.08 -6.81 19.03
N MET A 137 -20.35 -7.15 17.97
CA MET A 137 -19.76 -8.48 17.79
C MET A 137 -18.74 -8.78 18.89
N ILE A 138 -18.99 -9.82 19.69
CA ILE A 138 -18.09 -10.21 20.79
C ILE A 138 -16.80 -10.92 20.34
N SER A 139 -16.89 -11.61 19.20
CA SER A 139 -15.80 -12.29 18.51
C SER A 139 -16.26 -12.65 17.09
N PRO A 140 -15.35 -12.69 16.11
CA PRO A 140 -15.64 -13.35 14.85
C PRO A 140 -16.00 -14.84 15.03
N GLU A 141 -16.72 -15.41 14.06
CA GLU A 141 -17.23 -16.80 14.08
C GLU A 141 -18.17 -17.11 15.25
N VAL A 142 -18.84 -16.10 15.79
CA VAL A 142 -19.87 -16.25 16.82
C VAL A 142 -21.15 -15.60 16.32
N SER A 143 -22.21 -16.40 16.21
CA SER A 143 -23.52 -15.94 15.77
C SER A 143 -24.38 -15.47 16.93
N TRP A 144 -25.44 -14.75 16.59
CA TRP A 144 -26.45 -14.20 17.49
C TRP A 144 -27.83 -14.50 16.93
N GLY A 145 -28.76 -14.97 17.76
CA GLY A 145 -30.09 -15.32 17.27
C GLY A 145 -31.06 -15.78 18.34
N ARG A 146 -32.21 -16.28 17.89
CA ARG A 146 -33.35 -16.70 18.71
C ARG A 146 -33.11 -18.07 19.33
N LEU A 147 -33.41 -18.22 20.62
CA LEU A 147 -33.38 -19.54 21.27
C LEU A 147 -34.50 -20.43 20.72
N PRO A 148 -34.23 -21.70 20.37
CA PRO A 148 -35.26 -22.59 19.80
C PRO A 148 -36.45 -22.79 20.74
N ASP A 149 -36.19 -22.97 22.05
CA ASP A 149 -37.23 -23.18 23.07
C ASP A 149 -37.91 -21.87 23.50
N PHE A 150 -37.28 -20.72 23.23
CA PHE A 150 -37.75 -19.39 23.64
C PHE A 150 -37.45 -18.35 22.55
N PRO A 151 -38.19 -18.36 21.43
CA PRO A 151 -37.84 -17.57 20.24
C PRO A 151 -37.90 -16.05 20.43
N ASP A 152 -38.53 -15.57 21.51
CA ASP A 152 -38.50 -14.16 21.94
C ASP A 152 -37.21 -13.79 22.71
N SER A 153 -36.40 -14.77 23.07
CA SER A 153 -35.11 -14.59 23.74
C SER A 153 -33.96 -14.72 22.76
N LEU A 154 -32.99 -13.82 22.86
CA LEU A 154 -31.82 -13.77 22.01
C LEU A 154 -30.56 -14.09 22.81
N SER A 155 -29.60 -14.78 22.18
CA SER A 155 -28.30 -15.07 22.78
C SER A 155 -27.23 -15.31 21.71
N HIS A 156 -25.97 -15.31 22.15
CA HIS A 156 -24.85 -15.73 21.32
C HIS A 156 -24.78 -17.26 21.24
N PHE A 157 -24.52 -17.83 20.06
CA PHE A 157 -24.31 -19.27 19.89
C PHE A 157 -22.84 -19.59 19.77
N ARG A 158 -22.39 -20.57 20.57
CA ARG A 158 -21.01 -21.09 20.48
C ARG A 158 -20.80 -21.93 19.22
N ILE A 159 -21.86 -22.57 18.74
CA ILE A 159 -21.88 -23.36 17.51
C ILE A 159 -23.06 -22.87 16.68
N SER A 160 -22.77 -22.13 15.60
CA SER A 160 -23.79 -21.64 14.68
C SER A 160 -24.47 -22.79 13.92
N THR A 161 -25.68 -22.56 13.44
CA THR A 161 -26.54 -23.57 12.81
C THR A 161 -27.04 -23.15 11.43
N PRO A 162 -26.15 -22.72 10.51
CA PRO A 162 -26.57 -22.25 9.20
C PRO A 162 -27.42 -23.29 8.47
N GLU A 163 -28.54 -22.81 7.92
CA GLU A 163 -29.58 -23.55 7.20
C GLU A 163 -30.30 -24.62 8.03
N LYS A 164 -30.30 -24.48 9.37
CA LYS A 164 -30.92 -25.43 10.30
C LYS A 164 -31.51 -24.71 11.51
N GLU A 165 -32.40 -25.39 12.21
CA GLU A 165 -32.91 -24.91 13.50
C GLU A 165 -31.76 -24.65 14.49
N ASN A 166 -31.86 -23.51 15.20
CA ASN A 166 -30.93 -23.13 16.25
C ASN A 166 -30.83 -24.21 17.33
N ASN A 167 -29.61 -24.40 17.85
CA ASN A 167 -29.34 -25.39 18.90
C ASN A 167 -29.31 -24.73 20.30
N ASN A 168 -29.25 -25.53 21.35
CA ASN A 168 -29.08 -25.04 22.73
C ASN A 168 -27.60 -24.85 23.12
N THR A 169 -26.78 -24.25 22.24
CA THR A 169 -25.38 -23.86 22.54
C THR A 169 -25.24 -22.39 22.91
N ASN A 170 -26.32 -21.77 23.36
CA ASN A 170 -26.37 -20.39 23.78
C ASN A 170 -25.44 -20.12 24.96
N CYS A 171 -24.69 -19.02 24.91
CA CYS A 171 -23.67 -18.74 25.91
C CYS A 171 -23.28 -17.26 25.94
N GLU A 172 -23.28 -16.65 27.12
CA GLU A 172 -22.81 -15.25 27.28
C GLU A 172 -21.36 -15.16 27.78
N ARG A 173 -20.79 -16.26 28.28
CA ARG A 173 -19.42 -16.27 28.81
C ARG A 173 -18.41 -16.35 27.67
N VAL A 174 -17.51 -15.38 27.58
CA VAL A 174 -16.45 -15.34 26.54
C VAL A 174 -15.08 -15.55 27.17
N LEU A 175 -14.32 -16.51 26.64
CA LEU A 175 -12.99 -16.86 27.12
C LEU A 175 -11.94 -15.82 26.69
N LYS A 176 -10.97 -15.54 27.57
CA LYS A 176 -9.79 -14.73 27.25
C LYS A 176 -8.79 -15.54 26.40
N LYS A 177 -7.95 -14.87 25.61
CA LYS A 177 -6.91 -15.50 24.79
C LYS A 177 -5.87 -16.22 25.67
N VAL A 178 -5.25 -17.28 25.14
CA VAL A 178 -4.18 -18.03 25.81
C VAL A 178 -2.93 -17.16 26.00
N ASP A 179 -2.30 -17.27 27.16
CA ASP A 179 -0.99 -16.67 27.42
C ASP A 179 0.14 -17.57 26.93
N PHE A 180 1.09 -16.97 26.22
CA PHE A 180 2.29 -17.64 25.71
C PHE A 180 3.46 -17.19 26.57
N SER A 181 4.32 -18.10 27.01
CA SER A 181 5.46 -17.75 27.88
C SER A 181 6.61 -17.06 27.16
N VAL A 182 6.62 -17.08 25.82
CA VAL A 182 7.64 -16.47 24.96
C VAL A 182 6.90 -15.83 23.79
N ASP A 183 7.21 -14.58 23.45
CA ASP A 183 6.66 -13.90 22.29
C ASP A 183 7.27 -14.43 20.98
N GLY A 184 6.60 -14.19 19.84
CA GLY A 184 7.06 -14.61 18.52
C GLY A 184 8.35 -13.92 18.06
N GLY A 185 8.69 -14.10 16.78
CA GLY A 185 9.89 -13.53 16.16
C GLY A 185 11.10 -14.48 16.14
N VAL A 186 12.26 -13.96 15.75
CA VAL A 186 13.51 -14.73 15.61
C VAL A 186 14.05 -15.17 16.97
N LYS A 187 14.44 -16.44 17.07
CA LYS A 187 14.99 -17.08 18.27
C LYS A 187 16.38 -17.64 17.98
N LYS A 188 17.26 -17.54 18.98
CA LYS A 188 18.66 -18.02 18.91
C LYS A 188 18.85 -19.39 19.56
N GLU A 189 18.06 -19.70 20.57
CA GLU A 189 18.18 -20.91 21.36
C GLU A 189 16.82 -21.64 21.38
N SER A 190 16.88 -22.97 21.47
CA SER A 190 15.70 -23.80 21.67
C SER A 190 15.12 -23.59 23.08
N PHE A 191 13.81 -23.70 23.22
CA PHE A 191 13.12 -23.48 24.50
C PHE A 191 11.85 -24.32 24.63
N TYR A 192 11.30 -24.37 25.83
CA TYR A 192 10.01 -24.98 26.12
C TYR A 192 8.94 -23.89 26.22
N LEU A 193 8.07 -23.80 25.22
CA LEU A 193 6.92 -22.91 25.21
C LEU A 193 5.86 -23.40 26.19
N LYS A 194 5.56 -22.59 27.20
CA LYS A 194 4.45 -22.82 28.12
C LYS A 194 3.24 -22.01 27.68
N LEU A 195 2.08 -22.67 27.66
CA LEU A 195 0.78 -22.04 27.42
C LEU A 195 0.00 -22.06 28.73
N SER A 196 -0.71 -20.98 29.04
CA SER A 196 -1.49 -20.90 30.29
C SER A 196 -2.78 -20.12 30.11
N LEU A 197 -3.76 -20.45 30.95
CA LEU A 197 -5.00 -19.69 31.12
C LEU A 197 -4.86 -18.83 32.36
N LYS A 198 -4.68 -17.51 32.23
CA LYS A 198 -4.61 -16.58 33.37
C LYS A 198 -5.91 -15.82 33.54
N GLY A 199 -6.55 -15.99 34.69
CA GLY A 199 -7.80 -15.30 35.04
C GLY A 199 -8.96 -16.27 35.23
N ASP A 200 -10.17 -15.77 35.00
CA ASP A 200 -11.41 -16.50 35.26
C ASP A 200 -11.82 -17.37 34.07
N TYR A 201 -11.52 -18.67 34.17
CA TYR A 201 -11.89 -19.70 33.20
C TYR A 201 -12.78 -20.75 33.87
N PRO A 202 -13.75 -21.35 33.14
CA PRO A 202 -14.47 -22.53 33.60
C PRO A 202 -13.54 -23.68 33.99
N GLU A 203 -13.96 -24.54 34.91
CA GLU A 203 -13.16 -25.71 35.35
C GLU A 203 -12.91 -26.71 34.21
N ASP A 204 -13.81 -26.77 33.23
CA ASP A 204 -13.69 -27.62 32.04
C ASP A 204 -12.81 -27.00 30.94
N ALA A 205 -12.28 -25.79 31.14
CA ALA A 205 -11.51 -25.10 30.10
C ALA A 205 -10.17 -25.79 29.81
N VAL A 206 -9.93 -26.11 28.54
CA VAL A 206 -8.70 -26.74 28.05
C VAL A 206 -8.05 -25.93 26.94
N ILE A 207 -6.71 -25.94 26.86
CA ILE A 207 -5.99 -25.32 25.74
C ILE A 207 -5.83 -26.36 24.62
N ARG A 208 -6.18 -25.97 23.39
CA ARG A 208 -5.82 -26.76 22.19
C ARG A 208 -5.02 -25.90 21.22
N TYR A 209 -4.17 -26.56 20.45
CA TYR A 209 -3.23 -25.89 19.57
C TYR A 209 -2.96 -26.66 18.27
N THR A 210 -2.47 -25.91 17.29
CA THR A 210 -2.00 -26.41 15.99
C THR A 210 -0.61 -25.83 15.69
N THR A 211 0.11 -26.48 14.79
CA THR A 211 1.44 -26.04 14.34
C THR A 211 1.60 -26.03 12.81
N ASP A 212 0.49 -26.21 12.09
CA ASP A 212 0.41 -26.33 10.63
C ASP A 212 -0.26 -25.11 9.96
N GLY A 213 -0.59 -24.09 10.76
CA GLY A 213 -1.25 -22.86 10.31
C GLY A 213 -2.78 -22.89 10.40
N LYS A 214 -3.40 -24.04 10.64
CA LYS A 214 -4.86 -24.18 10.76
C LYS A 214 -5.38 -23.55 12.05
N GLU A 215 -6.57 -22.96 12.01
CA GLU A 215 -7.24 -22.52 13.24
C GLU A 215 -7.54 -23.75 14.14
N PRO A 216 -7.18 -23.73 15.44
CA PRO A 216 -7.50 -24.84 16.32
C PRO A 216 -9.01 -25.08 16.41
N THR A 217 -9.41 -26.35 16.52
CA THR A 217 -10.78 -26.81 16.77
C THR A 217 -10.82 -27.65 18.06
N GLU A 218 -12.02 -28.03 18.49
CA GLU A 218 -12.22 -28.95 19.62
C GLU A 218 -11.54 -30.32 19.41
N ASN A 219 -11.19 -30.66 18.16
CA ASN A 219 -10.48 -31.88 17.80
C ASN A 219 -8.95 -31.69 17.66
N SER A 220 -8.45 -30.45 17.73
CA SER A 220 -7.02 -30.17 17.69
C SER A 220 -6.28 -30.71 18.91
N LYS A 221 -4.95 -30.75 18.82
CA LYS A 221 -4.11 -31.36 19.86
C LYS A 221 -4.30 -30.66 21.21
N LEU A 222 -4.65 -31.46 22.23
CA LEU A 222 -4.75 -31.01 23.62
C LEU A 222 -3.37 -30.65 24.16
N TYR A 223 -3.23 -29.45 24.73
CA TYR A 223 -2.03 -29.02 25.43
C TYR A 223 -1.97 -29.69 26.81
N LYS A 224 -0.98 -30.56 27.01
CA LYS A 224 -0.75 -31.27 28.28
C LYS A 224 0.53 -30.82 28.98
N ASP A 225 1.57 -30.55 28.19
CA ASP A 225 2.91 -30.18 28.63
C ASP A 225 3.49 -29.12 27.70
N SER A 226 4.58 -28.48 28.14
CA SER A 226 5.31 -27.49 27.34
C SER A 226 5.71 -28.03 25.95
N ILE A 227 5.60 -27.18 24.94
CA ILE A 227 5.95 -27.49 23.56
C ILE A 227 7.44 -27.20 23.37
N TYR A 228 8.24 -28.19 23.00
CA TYR A 228 9.65 -27.99 22.70
C TYR A 228 9.82 -27.33 21.32
N ILE A 229 10.35 -26.13 21.29
CA ILE A 229 10.58 -25.32 20.08
C ILE A 229 12.08 -25.26 19.84
N SER A 230 12.54 -25.89 18.75
CA SER A 230 13.97 -25.95 18.38
C SER A 230 14.24 -25.63 16.92
N LYS A 231 13.21 -25.25 16.17
CA LYS A 231 13.25 -24.87 14.75
C LYS A 231 12.06 -23.98 14.45
N THR A 232 12.05 -23.37 13.25
CA THR A 232 10.95 -22.51 12.84
C THR A 232 9.61 -23.21 13.00
N THR A 233 8.73 -22.64 13.83
CA THR A 233 7.46 -23.25 14.21
C THR A 233 6.40 -22.18 14.39
N VAL A 234 5.29 -22.35 13.69
CA VAL A 234 4.05 -21.61 13.96
C VAL A 234 3.32 -22.29 15.10
N VAL A 235 2.77 -21.54 16.05
CA VAL A 235 1.86 -22.05 17.07
C VAL A 235 0.61 -21.19 17.11
N ARG A 236 -0.54 -21.81 16.87
CA ARG A 236 -1.86 -21.20 17.12
C ARG A 236 -2.52 -21.91 18.28
N ALA A 237 -3.00 -21.19 19.27
CA ALA A 237 -3.67 -21.78 20.42
C ALA A 237 -4.87 -20.95 20.89
N LYS A 238 -5.93 -21.65 21.31
CA LYS A 238 -7.10 -21.04 21.96
C LYS A 238 -7.66 -21.97 23.05
N PRO A 239 -8.32 -21.41 24.08
CA PRO A 239 -9.03 -22.24 25.05
C PRO A 239 -10.30 -22.79 24.41
N PHE A 240 -10.80 -23.89 24.95
CA PHE A 240 -12.10 -24.51 24.65
C PHE A 240 -12.79 -24.87 25.95
N SER A 241 -14.11 -24.71 25.99
CA SER A 241 -14.97 -25.09 27.11
C SER A 241 -16.36 -25.38 26.57
N ASP A 242 -17.05 -26.33 27.18
CA ASP A 242 -18.43 -26.64 26.82
C ASP A 242 -19.41 -25.54 27.26
N SER A 243 -18.99 -24.72 28.24
CA SER A 243 -19.79 -23.67 28.89
C SER A 243 -19.38 -22.23 28.54
N ALA A 244 -18.45 -22.04 27.59
CA ALA A 244 -17.96 -20.71 27.22
C ALA A 244 -17.52 -20.57 25.75
N ILE A 245 -17.74 -19.38 25.18
CA ILE A 245 -17.37 -19.02 23.81
C ILE A 245 -15.85 -18.82 23.71
N SER A 246 -15.25 -19.49 22.72
CA SER A 246 -13.83 -19.38 22.43
C SER A 246 -13.57 -18.30 21.39
N LYS A 247 -12.77 -17.29 21.73
CA LYS A 247 -12.31 -16.29 20.74
C LYS A 247 -11.35 -16.91 19.72
N ILE A 248 -11.11 -16.19 18.63
CA ILE A 248 -10.05 -16.50 17.67
C ILE A 248 -8.69 -16.76 18.36
N SER A 249 -7.91 -17.67 17.78
CA SER A 249 -6.62 -18.08 18.36
C SER A 249 -5.61 -16.95 18.51
N LYS A 250 -4.72 -17.12 19.50
CA LYS A 250 -3.46 -16.38 19.54
C LYS A 250 -2.46 -17.12 18.66
N THR A 251 -1.85 -16.40 17.72
CA THR A 251 -0.88 -16.91 16.75
C THR A 251 0.50 -16.36 17.11
N GLN A 252 1.53 -17.19 17.12
CA GLN A 252 2.93 -16.74 17.19
C GLN A 252 3.78 -17.62 16.29
N THR A 253 4.66 -17.01 15.50
CA THR A 253 5.71 -17.73 14.77
C THR A 253 7.06 -17.50 15.41
N TYR A 254 7.75 -18.59 15.71
CA TYR A 254 9.12 -18.58 16.22
C TYR A 254 10.06 -18.91 15.09
N PHE A 255 10.88 -17.97 14.64
CA PHE A 255 11.78 -18.21 13.51
C PHE A 255 13.17 -18.64 13.98
N PHE A 256 13.74 -19.64 13.31
CA PHE A 256 15.14 -20.07 13.43
C PHE A 256 15.80 -19.97 12.05
N ASP A 257 17.13 -19.87 12.04
CA ASP A 257 17.95 -19.83 10.82
C ASP A 257 17.60 -18.70 9.83
N ILE A 258 16.95 -17.65 10.32
CA ILE A 258 16.70 -16.40 9.60
C ILE A 258 17.33 -15.24 10.39
N ASP A 259 18.10 -14.38 9.73
CA ASP A 259 18.60 -13.15 10.37
C ASP A 259 17.50 -12.07 10.42
N ASN A 260 17.72 -11.04 11.25
CA ASN A 260 16.80 -9.93 11.44
C ASN A 260 17.26 -8.63 10.73
N LYS A 261 18.14 -8.69 9.73
CA LYS A 261 18.67 -7.47 9.07
C LYS A 261 17.65 -6.76 8.18
N MET A 262 16.52 -7.41 7.90
CA MET A 262 15.41 -6.88 7.10
C MET A 262 14.10 -7.27 7.77
N PRO A 263 13.04 -6.43 7.71
CA PRO A 263 11.75 -6.78 8.28
C PRO A 263 11.20 -8.08 7.73
N ILE A 264 10.48 -8.83 8.56
CA ILE A 264 9.81 -10.08 8.17
C ILE A 264 8.32 -9.81 8.11
N ILE A 265 7.68 -10.21 7.02
CA ILE A 265 6.23 -10.31 6.94
C ILE A 265 5.85 -11.78 6.72
N ASN A 266 5.00 -12.30 7.59
CA ASN A 266 4.59 -13.69 7.60
C ASN A 266 3.07 -13.78 7.55
N ILE A 267 2.55 -14.62 6.65
CA ILE A 267 1.13 -14.96 6.65
C ILE A 267 0.94 -16.36 7.21
N VAL A 268 0.00 -16.51 8.14
CA VAL A 268 -0.32 -17.78 8.79
C VAL A 268 -1.76 -18.18 8.47
N CYS A 269 -1.94 -19.34 7.85
CA CYS A 269 -3.25 -19.83 7.42
C CYS A 269 -3.25 -21.33 7.13
N ASP A 270 -4.46 -21.90 6.93
CA ASP A 270 -4.59 -23.23 6.35
C ASP A 270 -4.00 -23.23 4.94
N ARG A 271 -3.14 -24.21 4.64
CA ARG A 271 -2.51 -24.36 3.32
C ARG A 271 -3.54 -24.53 2.21
N ASP A 272 -4.71 -25.08 2.51
CA ASP A 272 -5.78 -25.28 1.52
C ASP A 272 -6.32 -23.96 0.97
N TYR A 273 -6.30 -22.87 1.76
CA TYR A 273 -6.66 -21.53 1.31
C TYR A 273 -5.71 -20.98 0.25
N LEU A 274 -4.49 -21.49 0.19
CA LEU A 274 -3.50 -21.06 -0.79
C LEU A 274 -3.41 -22.03 -1.97
N TYR A 275 -3.45 -23.34 -1.73
CA TYR A 275 -3.02 -24.32 -2.73
C TYR A 275 -4.06 -25.36 -3.15
N SER A 276 -5.21 -25.45 -2.47
CA SER A 276 -6.23 -26.43 -2.86
C SER A 276 -6.82 -26.10 -4.23
N LYS A 277 -7.40 -27.11 -4.90
CA LYS A 277 -8.02 -26.93 -6.22
C LYS A 277 -9.32 -26.13 -6.18
N ASN A 278 -10.05 -26.19 -5.07
CA ASN A 278 -11.39 -25.61 -4.97
C ASN A 278 -11.36 -24.21 -4.36
N ILE A 279 -10.51 -23.98 -3.35
CA ILE A 279 -10.47 -22.71 -2.61
C ILE A 279 -9.09 -22.07 -2.59
N GLY A 280 -8.07 -22.67 -3.20
CA GLY A 280 -6.69 -22.18 -3.14
C GLY A 280 -6.43 -21.00 -4.06
N ILE A 281 -6.15 -19.82 -3.50
CA ILE A 281 -5.96 -18.58 -4.27
C ILE A 281 -4.66 -18.53 -5.09
N LEU A 282 -3.67 -19.37 -4.80
CA LEU A 282 -2.41 -19.48 -5.53
C LEU A 282 -2.38 -20.69 -6.48
N SER A 283 -3.45 -21.49 -6.51
CA SER A 283 -3.55 -22.71 -7.29
C SER A 283 -3.62 -22.44 -8.79
N ASP A 284 -3.04 -23.33 -9.59
CA ASP A 284 -3.17 -23.41 -11.04
C ASP A 284 -4.32 -24.32 -11.47
N ALA A 285 -5.21 -24.67 -10.53
CA ALA A 285 -6.43 -25.38 -10.86
C ALA A 285 -7.42 -24.48 -11.62
N THR A 286 -8.24 -25.12 -12.46
CA THR A 286 -9.36 -24.50 -13.18
C THR A 286 -10.72 -25.05 -12.73
N ASN A 287 -10.71 -25.90 -11.68
CA ASN A 287 -11.91 -26.54 -11.13
C ASN A 287 -12.98 -25.53 -10.71
N TYR A 288 -12.55 -24.39 -10.17
CA TYR A 288 -13.45 -23.32 -9.78
C TYR A 288 -14.25 -22.79 -10.97
N ALA A 289 -13.55 -22.35 -12.03
CA ALA A 289 -14.16 -21.84 -13.25
C ALA A 289 -15.09 -22.87 -13.92
N GLN A 290 -14.68 -24.14 -13.94
CA GLN A 290 -15.49 -25.24 -14.49
C GLN A 290 -16.80 -25.45 -13.74
N SER A 291 -16.81 -25.23 -12.42
CA SER A 291 -18.00 -25.39 -11.58
C SER A 291 -18.84 -24.12 -11.48
N HIS A 292 -18.30 -22.95 -11.83
CA HIS A 292 -18.96 -21.64 -11.72
C HIS A 292 -18.81 -20.85 -13.03
N PRO A 293 -19.35 -21.35 -14.16
CA PRO A 293 -19.25 -20.66 -15.45
C PRO A 293 -19.97 -19.31 -15.47
N ASP A 294 -20.89 -19.07 -14.53
CA ASP A 294 -21.61 -17.80 -14.35
C ASP A 294 -20.81 -16.75 -13.56
N ASN A 295 -19.64 -17.11 -13.01
CA ASN A 295 -18.73 -16.20 -12.32
C ASN A 295 -17.35 -16.23 -13.00
N PRO A 296 -17.20 -15.64 -14.20
CA PRO A 296 -15.91 -15.60 -14.88
C PRO A 296 -14.93 -14.68 -14.15
N SER A 297 -13.65 -15.03 -14.20
CA SER A 297 -12.59 -14.15 -13.71
C SER A 297 -12.62 -12.80 -14.46
N PRO A 298 -12.36 -11.66 -13.79
CA PRO A 298 -12.12 -10.36 -14.45
C PRO A 298 -10.93 -10.39 -15.44
N ARG A 299 -10.16 -11.48 -15.45
CA ARG A 299 -8.98 -11.70 -16.29
C ARG A 299 -9.14 -12.99 -17.11
N SER A 300 -10.35 -13.34 -17.51
CA SER A 300 -10.64 -14.57 -18.28
C SER A 300 -9.86 -14.66 -19.60
N TRP A 301 -9.44 -13.52 -20.18
CA TRP A 301 -8.53 -13.48 -21.33
C TRP A 301 -7.14 -14.08 -21.06
N MET A 302 -6.78 -14.32 -19.80
CA MET A 302 -5.56 -15.01 -19.36
C MET A 302 -5.78 -16.50 -19.03
N GLY A 303 -7.01 -16.99 -19.17
CA GLY A 303 -7.43 -18.34 -18.79
C GLY A 303 -8.30 -18.38 -17.54
N ASP A 304 -8.45 -19.58 -16.98
CA ASP A 304 -9.48 -19.93 -15.98
C ASP A 304 -8.90 -20.37 -14.63
N TYR A 305 -7.64 -20.00 -14.38
CA TYR A 305 -6.91 -20.39 -13.19
C TYR A 305 -7.42 -19.70 -11.93
N ASN A 306 -7.46 -20.44 -10.84
CA ASN A 306 -7.80 -19.97 -9.49
C ASN A 306 -7.09 -18.65 -9.11
N TYR A 307 -5.81 -18.47 -9.43
CA TYR A 307 -5.08 -17.25 -9.12
C TYR A 307 -5.53 -15.99 -9.90
N LEU A 308 -6.42 -16.10 -10.89
CA LEU A 308 -6.92 -14.97 -11.68
C LEU A 308 -8.12 -14.26 -11.01
N TYR A 309 -8.78 -14.93 -10.06
CA TYR A 309 -9.91 -14.41 -9.32
C TYR A 309 -9.51 -13.42 -8.22
N ASN A 310 -10.44 -12.54 -7.84
CA ASN A 310 -10.26 -11.56 -6.75
C ASN A 310 -10.77 -12.06 -5.39
N TRP A 311 -10.99 -13.37 -5.27
CA TRP A 311 -11.48 -14.00 -4.06
C TRP A 311 -10.52 -13.89 -2.86
N ARG A 312 -11.11 -13.80 -1.66
CA ARG A 312 -10.39 -13.51 -0.41
C ARG A 312 -10.31 -14.72 0.51
N ARG A 313 -9.21 -14.84 1.27
CA ARG A 313 -9.03 -15.87 2.31
C ARG A 313 -8.56 -15.27 3.63
N PRO A 314 -9.05 -15.77 4.77
CA PRO A 314 -8.57 -15.32 6.06
C PRO A 314 -7.13 -15.75 6.30
N ILE A 315 -6.35 -14.86 6.89
CA ILE A 315 -4.97 -15.11 7.28
C ILE A 315 -4.69 -14.37 8.60
N ASN A 316 -3.76 -14.88 9.38
CA ASN A 316 -3.13 -14.07 10.43
C ASN A 316 -1.85 -13.48 9.85
N VAL A 317 -1.72 -12.16 9.82
CA VAL A 317 -0.52 -11.46 9.36
C VAL A 317 0.34 -11.10 10.56
N GLU A 318 1.61 -11.45 10.49
CA GLU A 318 2.63 -11.02 11.44
C GLU A 318 3.68 -10.20 10.70
N TYR A 319 3.97 -9.01 11.21
CA TYR A 319 5.07 -8.17 10.76
C TYR A 319 6.05 -7.99 11.90
N TYR A 320 7.33 -8.10 11.62
CA TYR A 320 8.42 -7.94 12.58
C TYR A 320 9.41 -6.93 12.00
N SER A 321 9.61 -5.79 12.67
CA SER A 321 10.57 -4.78 12.21
C SER A 321 12.00 -5.33 12.38
N GLY A 322 12.89 -5.07 11.42
CA GLY A 322 14.26 -5.63 11.46
C GLY A 322 15.03 -5.26 12.73
N ASP A 323 14.86 -4.01 13.19
CA ASP A 323 15.56 -3.45 14.35
C ASP A 323 14.95 -3.87 15.70
N SER A 324 13.65 -4.18 15.71
CA SER A 324 12.93 -4.70 16.86
C SER A 324 11.89 -5.72 16.43
N LEU A 325 12.17 -6.99 16.70
CA LEU A 325 11.22 -8.09 16.51
C LEU A 325 10.04 -7.99 17.49
N ASP A 326 10.07 -7.07 18.45
CA ASP A 326 9.00 -6.87 19.43
C ASP A 326 8.07 -5.67 19.09
N SER A 327 8.39 -4.86 18.06
CA SER A 327 7.63 -3.63 17.72
C SER A 327 6.71 -3.75 16.50
N GLY A 328 6.37 -4.97 16.11
CA GLY A 328 5.54 -5.27 14.95
C GLY A 328 4.04 -5.38 15.25
N PHE A 329 3.28 -5.89 14.28
CA PHE A 329 1.85 -6.22 14.46
C PHE A 329 1.59 -7.70 14.20
N ASN A 330 0.56 -8.22 14.86
CA ASN A 330 0.10 -9.60 14.72
C ASN A 330 -1.44 -9.60 14.77
N GLN A 331 -2.06 -9.78 13.61
CA GLN A 331 -3.49 -9.51 13.45
C GLN A 331 -4.15 -10.51 12.51
N LEU A 332 -5.39 -10.90 12.84
CA LEU A 332 -6.28 -11.55 11.89
C LEU A 332 -6.68 -10.56 10.78
N SER A 333 -6.68 -11.04 9.55
CA SER A 333 -6.81 -10.26 8.33
C SER A 333 -7.33 -11.15 7.22
N GLU A 334 -7.43 -10.60 6.02
CA GLU A 334 -7.71 -11.36 4.81
C GLU A 334 -6.73 -10.99 3.70
N THR A 335 -6.59 -11.90 2.73
CA THR A 335 -5.72 -11.70 1.59
C THR A 335 -6.34 -12.20 0.30
N ARG A 336 -5.90 -11.63 -0.82
CA ARG A 336 -6.15 -12.13 -2.17
C ARG A 336 -4.92 -11.90 -3.03
N VAL A 337 -4.86 -12.61 -4.15
CA VAL A 337 -3.86 -12.33 -5.19
C VAL A 337 -4.08 -10.92 -5.77
N SER A 338 -2.98 -10.24 -6.12
CA SER A 338 -2.92 -8.90 -6.71
C SER A 338 -2.28 -8.91 -8.10
N GLY A 339 -2.42 -7.80 -8.82
CA GLY A 339 -1.86 -7.60 -10.16
C GLY A 339 -2.74 -8.12 -11.30
N ASN A 340 -2.21 -8.06 -12.52
CA ASN A 340 -2.81 -8.58 -13.74
C ASN A 340 -1.89 -9.66 -14.34
N VAL A 341 -1.03 -9.29 -15.29
CA VAL A 341 -0.08 -10.22 -15.92
C VAL A 341 0.87 -10.86 -14.91
N SER A 342 1.28 -10.13 -13.87
CA SER A 342 2.15 -10.66 -12.80
C SER A 342 1.56 -11.85 -12.04
N ARG A 343 0.25 -12.11 -12.15
CA ARG A 343 -0.39 -13.29 -11.57
C ARG A 343 0.05 -14.60 -12.20
N THR A 344 0.42 -14.63 -13.48
CA THR A 344 0.79 -15.89 -14.16
C THR A 344 2.25 -16.23 -13.97
N ASN A 345 3.14 -15.23 -14.06
CA ASN A 345 4.56 -15.48 -14.29
C ASN A 345 5.42 -15.38 -13.02
N ALA A 346 4.91 -14.79 -11.93
CA ALA A 346 5.65 -14.67 -10.67
C ALA A 346 5.70 -16.00 -9.91
N LYS A 347 6.92 -16.46 -9.53
CA LYS A 347 7.10 -17.69 -8.72
C LYS A 347 6.45 -17.58 -7.33
N ASN A 348 6.42 -16.40 -6.70
CA ASN A 348 5.45 -16.09 -5.65
C ASN A 348 4.64 -14.88 -6.11
N LYS A 349 3.32 -15.01 -6.05
CA LYS A 349 2.40 -14.01 -6.58
C LYS A 349 2.27 -12.86 -5.59
N SER A 350 2.07 -11.65 -6.13
CA SER A 350 1.75 -10.48 -5.32
C SER A 350 0.42 -10.70 -4.60
N MET A 351 0.31 -10.22 -3.36
CA MET A 351 -0.88 -10.37 -2.54
C MET A 351 -1.26 -9.04 -1.89
N VAL A 352 -2.56 -8.77 -1.79
CA VAL A 352 -3.06 -7.68 -0.96
C VAL A 352 -3.40 -8.23 0.42
N ILE A 353 -3.06 -7.50 1.47
CA ILE A 353 -3.51 -7.78 2.84
C ILE A 353 -4.46 -6.66 3.32
N TYR A 354 -5.52 -7.05 4.03
CA TYR A 354 -6.55 -6.13 4.51
C TYR A 354 -6.76 -6.28 6.02
N ALA A 355 -6.74 -5.14 6.71
CA ALA A 355 -7.33 -4.99 8.03
C ALA A 355 -8.81 -4.65 7.87
N ASN A 356 -9.66 -5.23 8.72
CA ASN A 356 -11.09 -5.00 8.69
C ASN A 356 -11.66 -5.14 10.10
N LYS A 357 -12.58 -4.24 10.47
CA LYS A 357 -13.26 -4.27 11.78
C LYS A 357 -13.96 -5.60 12.05
N ARG A 358 -14.39 -6.34 11.01
CA ARG A 358 -14.95 -7.69 11.13
C ARG A 358 -13.97 -8.70 11.75
N PHE A 359 -12.67 -8.41 11.77
CA PHE A 359 -11.65 -9.22 12.44
C PHE A 359 -11.19 -8.65 13.79
N GLY A 360 -11.78 -7.54 14.25
CA GLY A 360 -11.49 -6.87 15.51
C GLY A 360 -10.85 -5.49 15.35
N ASP A 361 -9.86 -5.33 14.47
CA ASP A 361 -9.15 -4.06 14.25
C ASP A 361 -9.30 -3.58 12.81
N LYS A 362 -9.79 -2.33 12.65
CA LYS A 362 -10.03 -1.71 11.33
C LYS A 362 -8.74 -1.38 10.55
N HIS A 363 -7.61 -1.24 11.23
CA HIS A 363 -6.34 -0.82 10.63
C HIS A 363 -5.18 -1.60 11.23
N PHE A 364 -4.18 -1.90 10.41
CA PHE A 364 -2.85 -2.24 10.87
C PHE A 364 -2.27 -1.01 11.59
N LYS A 365 -1.77 -1.22 12.81
CA LYS A 365 -1.13 -0.18 13.62
C LYS A 365 0.38 -0.38 13.57
N GLY A 366 1.13 0.70 13.43
CA GLY A 366 2.58 0.67 13.42
C GLY A 366 3.16 1.69 12.43
N VAL A 367 4.46 1.96 12.57
CA VAL A 367 5.18 2.78 11.59
C VAL A 367 5.71 1.84 10.51
N PHE A 368 5.09 1.89 9.33
CA PHE A 368 5.48 1.08 8.16
C PHE A 368 6.46 1.81 7.26
N TRP A 369 6.30 3.13 7.23
CA TRP A 369 6.86 4.05 6.24
C TRP A 369 7.67 5.15 6.90
N GLU A 370 8.28 4.91 8.07
CA GLU A 370 9.05 5.92 8.83
C GLU A 370 10.04 6.71 7.96
N HIS A 371 10.61 6.06 6.95
CA HIS A 371 11.59 6.62 6.02
C HIS A 371 10.99 7.53 4.94
N LEU A 372 9.67 7.50 4.71
CA LEU A 372 8.98 8.23 3.63
C LEU A 372 7.72 8.99 4.10
N ARG A 373 6.91 8.38 4.97
CA ARG A 373 5.67 8.89 5.55
C ARG A 373 5.64 8.65 7.08
N PRO A 374 6.47 9.36 7.86
CA PRO A 374 6.55 9.16 9.33
C PRO A 374 5.23 9.39 10.08
N ASN A 375 4.27 10.11 9.47
CA ASN A 375 2.96 10.41 10.06
C ASN A 375 1.86 9.40 9.63
N ALA A 376 2.17 8.43 8.77
CA ALA A 376 1.21 7.41 8.31
C ALA A 376 1.21 6.19 9.25
N ASP A 377 0.64 6.36 10.45
CA ASP A 377 0.64 5.40 11.56
C ASP A 377 -0.42 4.28 11.48
N LYS A 378 -1.33 4.38 10.50
CA LYS A 378 -2.47 3.48 10.31
C LYS A 378 -2.68 3.19 8.83
N GLN A 379 -2.78 1.91 8.50
CA GLN A 379 -3.03 1.44 7.14
C GLN A 379 -4.16 0.41 7.15
N LYS A 380 -5.11 0.54 6.21
CA LYS A 380 -6.21 -0.42 6.07
C LYS A 380 -5.87 -1.55 5.11
N SER A 381 -5.06 -1.27 4.08
CA SER A 381 -4.58 -2.29 3.15
C SER A 381 -3.19 -1.98 2.62
N MET A 382 -2.43 -3.02 2.30
CA MET A 382 -1.08 -2.96 1.74
C MET A 382 -0.87 -4.09 0.74
N THR A 383 0.07 -3.96 -0.17
CA THR A 383 0.46 -5.04 -1.10
C THR A 383 1.82 -5.62 -0.70
N ILE A 384 1.91 -6.93 -0.64
CA ILE A 384 3.17 -7.68 -0.65
C ILE A 384 3.45 -8.01 -2.10
N ARG A 385 4.34 -7.27 -2.75
CA ARG A 385 4.50 -7.28 -4.22
C ARG A 385 5.80 -7.97 -4.63
N SER A 386 5.69 -8.79 -5.68
CA SER A 386 6.77 -9.58 -6.28
C SER A 386 7.55 -8.81 -7.36
N SER A 387 6.92 -7.76 -7.89
CA SER A 387 7.29 -6.95 -9.08
C SER A 387 7.40 -7.69 -10.41
N GLY A 388 6.99 -6.98 -11.47
CA GLY A 388 7.21 -7.33 -12.87
C GLY A 388 6.33 -8.43 -13.45
N GLN A 389 6.28 -8.46 -14.78
CA GLN A 389 5.60 -9.47 -15.58
C GLN A 389 6.44 -10.72 -15.87
N SER A 390 7.75 -10.69 -15.65
CA SER A 390 8.68 -11.72 -16.18
C SER A 390 9.17 -12.73 -15.16
N GLY A 391 8.50 -12.88 -14.02
CA GLY A 391 8.86 -13.87 -13.00
C GLY A 391 10.18 -13.56 -12.30
N PHE A 392 10.11 -13.03 -11.08
CA PHE A 392 11.28 -12.84 -10.21
C PHE A 392 12.38 -11.92 -10.74
N ASN A 393 12.03 -10.80 -11.37
CA ASN A 393 13.04 -9.77 -11.65
C ASN A 393 13.09 -8.73 -10.50
N LEU A 394 14.04 -8.94 -9.57
CA LEU A 394 14.34 -7.98 -8.49
C LEU A 394 14.71 -6.59 -9.04
N VAL A 395 15.21 -6.51 -10.27
CA VAL A 395 15.58 -5.25 -10.94
C VAL A 395 14.33 -4.47 -11.31
N SER A 396 13.27 -5.13 -11.79
CA SER A 396 11.96 -4.48 -11.98
C SER A 396 11.40 -3.93 -10.66
N ALA A 397 11.62 -4.63 -9.55
CA ALA A 397 11.28 -4.11 -8.22
C ALA A 397 12.11 -2.88 -7.85
N LEU A 398 13.42 -2.93 -8.10
CA LEU A 398 14.32 -1.82 -7.85
C LEU A 398 13.94 -0.58 -8.67
N LYS A 399 13.55 -0.75 -9.94
CA LYS A 399 13.10 0.36 -10.80
C LYS A 399 11.89 1.09 -10.23
N ASP A 400 10.87 0.35 -9.81
CA ASP A 400 9.69 0.92 -9.18
C ASP A 400 10.04 1.60 -7.84
N MET A 401 10.77 0.89 -6.98
CA MET A 401 11.21 1.41 -5.68
C MET A 401 12.05 2.68 -5.80
N ILE A 402 13.02 2.72 -6.71
CA ILE A 402 13.89 3.88 -6.93
C ILE A 402 13.07 5.06 -7.43
N SER A 403 12.21 4.85 -8.41
CA SER A 403 11.39 5.92 -8.98
C SER A 403 10.45 6.54 -7.95
N GLN A 404 9.77 5.71 -7.15
CA GLN A 404 8.86 6.15 -6.08
C GLN A 404 9.62 6.78 -4.91
N THR A 405 10.71 6.17 -4.46
CA THR A 405 11.51 6.63 -3.32
C THR A 405 12.25 7.92 -3.64
N ALA A 406 12.73 8.08 -4.88
CA ALA A 406 13.46 9.26 -5.33
C ALA A 406 12.64 10.51 -5.06
N ILE A 407 11.40 10.59 -5.56
CA ILE A 407 10.54 11.74 -5.30
C ILE A 407 9.96 11.71 -3.88
N GLY A 408 9.63 10.53 -3.34
CA GLY A 408 8.98 10.37 -2.05
C GLY A 408 9.79 10.92 -0.86
N ARG A 409 11.13 10.77 -0.86
CA ARG A 409 12.02 11.36 0.15
C ARG A 409 11.95 12.88 0.21
N PHE A 410 11.43 13.48 -0.85
CA PHE A 410 11.36 14.92 -1.08
C PHE A 410 9.93 15.44 -1.21
N ALA A 411 8.93 14.59 -0.98
CA ALA A 411 7.52 14.95 -1.09
C ALA A 411 7.10 16.11 -0.15
N ARG A 412 7.88 16.35 0.92
CA ARG A 412 7.70 17.52 1.79
C ARG A 412 7.99 18.87 1.11
N TYR A 413 8.82 18.86 0.07
CA TYR A 413 9.21 20.03 -0.74
C TYR A 413 8.46 20.06 -2.07
N TYR A 414 8.16 18.87 -2.61
CA TYR A 414 7.53 18.67 -3.88
C TYR A 414 6.30 17.79 -3.71
N ASP A 415 5.15 18.42 -3.47
CA ASP A 415 3.89 17.72 -3.27
C ASP A 415 3.55 16.79 -4.45
N VAL A 416 3.53 15.49 -4.21
CA VAL A 416 3.22 14.44 -5.17
C VAL A 416 2.68 13.22 -4.44
N ASP A 417 1.72 12.54 -5.05
CA ASP A 417 1.17 11.31 -4.50
C ASP A 417 1.97 10.14 -5.07
N PHE A 418 2.54 9.33 -4.17
CA PHE A 418 3.46 8.23 -4.47
C PHE A 418 3.18 7.09 -3.50
N GLN A 419 3.60 5.87 -3.86
CA GLN A 419 3.41 4.69 -3.02
C GLN A 419 4.68 4.46 -2.19
N ALA A 420 4.61 4.58 -0.86
CA ALA A 420 5.76 4.22 -0.02
C ALA A 420 6.02 2.70 -0.08
N GLN A 421 7.30 2.33 -0.12
CA GLN A 421 7.74 0.94 -0.30
C GLN A 421 8.93 0.60 0.59
N ARG A 422 9.08 -0.68 0.94
CA ARG A 422 10.30 -1.24 1.54
C ARG A 422 10.44 -2.74 1.29
N ASN A 423 11.67 -3.24 1.24
CA ASN A 423 11.94 -4.68 1.15
C ASN A 423 11.59 -5.40 2.46
N VAL A 424 11.04 -6.61 2.33
CA VAL A 424 10.65 -7.49 3.43
C VAL A 424 10.96 -8.96 3.09
N LYS A 425 11.33 -9.75 4.10
CA LYS A 425 11.38 -11.22 3.98
C LYS A 425 9.95 -11.75 4.05
N PHE A 426 9.43 -12.23 2.93
CA PHE A 426 8.09 -12.80 2.87
C PHE A 426 8.11 -14.28 3.28
N CYS A 427 7.27 -14.62 4.26
CA CYS A 427 7.12 -15.97 4.79
C CYS A 427 5.66 -16.43 4.72
N ILE A 428 5.45 -17.73 4.56
CA ILE A 428 4.14 -18.39 4.67
C ILE A 428 4.26 -19.51 5.69
N ASN A 429 3.45 -19.46 6.75
CA ASN A 429 3.51 -20.43 7.85
C ASN A 429 4.94 -20.62 8.40
N GLY A 430 5.70 -19.52 8.51
CA GLY A 430 7.09 -19.52 8.97
C GLY A 430 8.14 -19.92 7.92
N GLU A 431 7.72 -20.45 6.77
CA GLU A 431 8.63 -20.81 5.68
C GLU A 431 8.98 -19.58 4.84
N TYR A 432 10.26 -19.22 4.79
CA TYR A 432 10.75 -18.16 3.91
C TYR A 432 10.49 -18.49 2.43
N LYS A 433 9.95 -17.54 1.68
CA LYS A 433 9.62 -17.71 0.26
C LYS A 433 10.53 -16.92 -0.66
N GLN A 434 10.68 -15.62 -0.40
CA GLN A 434 11.55 -14.70 -1.12
C GLN A 434 11.61 -13.34 -0.42
N ILE A 435 12.46 -12.45 -0.92
CA ILE A 435 12.31 -11.01 -0.71
C ILE A 435 11.14 -10.52 -1.57
N MET A 436 10.24 -9.78 -0.96
CA MET A 436 9.19 -9.01 -1.63
C MET A 436 9.30 -7.56 -1.14
N HIS A 437 8.59 -6.63 -1.75
CA HIS A 437 8.43 -5.29 -1.17
C HIS A 437 7.01 -5.14 -0.64
N LEU A 438 6.92 -4.61 0.58
CA LEU A 438 5.68 -4.12 1.15
C LEU A 438 5.44 -2.72 0.58
N GLN A 439 4.25 -2.48 0.06
CA GLN A 439 3.92 -1.27 -0.69
C GLN A 439 2.55 -0.71 -0.29
N GLU A 440 2.46 0.62 -0.12
CA GLU A 440 1.18 1.33 -0.03
C GLU A 440 0.35 1.10 -1.29
N ARG A 441 -0.96 0.94 -1.12
CA ARG A 441 -1.84 0.84 -2.29
C ARG A 441 -2.09 2.21 -2.91
N ASP A 442 -2.48 2.20 -4.15
CA ASP A 442 -2.91 3.35 -4.96
C ASP A 442 -4.44 3.47 -4.90
N ASN A 443 -5.00 3.54 -3.68
CA ASN A 443 -6.44 3.54 -3.45
C ASN A 443 -6.85 4.54 -2.36
N ASP A 444 -8.15 4.61 -2.09
CA ASP A 444 -8.78 5.45 -1.08
C ASP A 444 -8.15 5.30 0.32
N ASP A 445 -7.68 4.08 0.67
CA ASP A 445 -7.06 3.85 1.97
C ASP A 445 -5.72 4.62 2.10
N MET A 446 -4.93 4.69 1.02
CA MET A 446 -3.68 5.46 1.00
C MET A 446 -3.95 6.96 1.00
N ILE A 447 -4.95 7.41 0.24
CA ILE A 447 -5.36 8.81 0.22
C ILE A 447 -5.79 9.22 1.64
N TRP A 448 -6.65 8.43 2.27
CA TRP A 448 -7.05 8.61 3.66
C TRP A 448 -5.84 8.63 4.59
N ALA A 449 -4.89 7.70 4.43
CA ALA A 449 -3.72 7.62 5.30
C ALA A 449 -2.84 8.88 5.23
N ASN A 450 -2.68 9.47 4.04
CA ASN A 450 -1.67 10.49 3.73
C ASN A 450 -2.22 11.91 3.54
N HIS A 451 -3.53 12.10 3.33
CA HIS A 451 -4.16 13.40 3.06
C HIS A 451 -5.19 13.76 4.14
N ASN A 452 -4.74 14.01 5.36
CA ASN A 452 -5.60 14.49 6.47
C ASN A 452 -6.88 13.68 6.69
N LYS A 453 -6.85 12.37 6.39
CA LYS A 453 -7.99 11.47 6.57
C LYS A 453 -9.21 11.83 5.71
N VAL A 454 -9.00 12.47 4.56
CA VAL A 454 -10.04 12.68 3.54
C VAL A 454 -10.64 11.33 3.13
N SER A 455 -11.98 11.26 3.09
CA SER A 455 -12.71 10.03 2.81
C SER A 455 -13.84 10.17 1.79
N ASP A 456 -14.21 11.40 1.42
CA ASP A 456 -15.23 11.68 0.41
C ASP A 456 -14.54 12.11 -0.88
N ILE A 457 -14.23 11.11 -1.71
CA ILE A 457 -13.44 11.30 -2.93
C ILE A 457 -14.16 10.73 -4.15
N GLU A 458 -13.68 11.13 -5.31
CA GLU A 458 -13.88 10.45 -6.59
C GLU A 458 -12.51 9.94 -7.06
N SER A 459 -12.39 8.69 -7.49
CA SER A 459 -11.12 8.11 -7.94
C SER A 459 -11.30 7.34 -9.24
N VAL A 460 -10.37 7.51 -10.19
CA VAL A 460 -10.45 6.86 -11.50
C VAL A 460 -9.10 6.21 -11.83
N GLU A 461 -9.13 5.02 -12.44
CA GLU A 461 -7.96 4.24 -12.87
C GLU A 461 -8.12 3.79 -14.33
N THR A 462 -7.04 3.74 -15.12
CA THR A 462 -7.09 3.42 -16.55
C THR A 462 -7.86 2.14 -16.86
N LEU A 463 -7.56 1.04 -16.17
CA LEU A 463 -8.11 -0.29 -16.47
C LEU A 463 -9.61 -0.40 -16.21
N SER A 464 -10.21 0.60 -15.58
CA SER A 464 -11.64 0.62 -15.26
C SER A 464 -12.39 1.84 -15.83
N GLY A 465 -11.79 2.67 -16.70
CA GLY A 465 -12.65 3.62 -17.42
C GLY A 465 -12.07 4.88 -18.07
N ILE A 466 -10.81 5.28 -17.85
CA ILE A 466 -10.33 6.60 -18.32
C ILE A 466 -10.43 6.73 -19.86
N TYR A 467 -10.08 5.67 -20.60
CA TYR A 467 -10.01 5.69 -22.07
C TYR A 467 -10.97 4.73 -22.79
N ASP A 468 -11.57 3.76 -22.08
CA ASP A 468 -12.50 2.79 -22.66
C ASP A 468 -13.98 3.23 -22.63
N ASN A 469 -14.26 4.49 -22.27
CA ASN A 469 -15.62 5.06 -22.12
C ASN A 469 -16.54 4.22 -21.20
N MET A 470 -15.96 3.50 -20.24
CA MET A 470 -16.68 2.68 -19.26
C MET A 470 -17.07 3.44 -17.98
N ILE A 471 -16.88 4.76 -17.97
CA ILE A 471 -17.20 5.60 -16.81
C ILE A 471 -18.70 5.91 -16.83
N ASP A 472 -19.38 5.51 -15.76
CA ASP A 472 -20.75 5.98 -15.49
C ASP A 472 -20.69 7.47 -15.10
N GLU A 473 -21.17 8.33 -16.00
CA GLU A 473 -21.17 9.78 -15.81
C GLU A 473 -21.92 10.22 -14.54
N ASN A 474 -22.89 9.42 -14.05
CA ASN A 474 -23.61 9.73 -12.82
C ASN A 474 -22.77 9.44 -11.57
N LEU A 475 -21.85 8.48 -11.65
CA LEU A 475 -20.96 8.12 -10.55
C LEU A 475 -19.70 9.01 -10.52
N TYR A 476 -19.29 9.54 -11.68
CA TYR A 476 -18.05 10.31 -11.85
C TYR A 476 -18.25 11.69 -12.48
N PRO A 477 -19.15 12.54 -11.93
CA PRO A 477 -19.47 13.83 -12.53
C PRO A 477 -18.29 14.82 -12.54
N ASN A 478 -17.37 14.73 -11.56
CA ASN A 478 -16.21 15.63 -11.51
C ASN A 478 -15.16 15.25 -12.56
N TYR A 479 -15.04 13.97 -12.89
CA TYR A 479 -14.16 13.50 -13.95
C TYR A 479 -14.69 13.91 -15.31
N VAL A 480 -16.00 13.78 -15.53
CA VAL A 480 -16.66 14.26 -16.76
C VAL A 480 -16.44 15.77 -16.95
N TYR A 481 -16.58 16.56 -15.87
CA TYR A 481 -16.30 18.00 -15.92
C TYR A 481 -14.82 18.31 -16.22
N PHE A 482 -13.89 17.56 -15.63
CA PHE A 482 -12.47 17.63 -15.94
C PHE A 482 -12.21 17.33 -17.43
N LYS A 483 -12.69 16.20 -17.94
CA LYS A 483 -12.51 15.78 -19.34
C LYS A 483 -13.02 16.85 -20.30
N LYS A 484 -14.23 17.37 -20.09
CA LYS A 484 -14.81 18.45 -20.90
C LYS A 484 -13.96 19.73 -20.90
N THR A 485 -13.37 20.08 -19.76
CA THR A 485 -12.45 21.23 -19.64
C THR A 485 -11.19 21.01 -20.49
N PHE A 486 -10.65 19.78 -20.53
CA PHE A 486 -9.47 19.47 -21.32
C PHE A 486 -9.75 19.22 -22.81
N GLU A 487 -10.94 18.75 -23.19
CA GLU A 487 -11.35 18.60 -24.59
C GLU A 487 -11.71 19.95 -25.25
N SER A 488 -12.14 20.94 -24.48
CA SER A 488 -12.58 22.23 -25.02
C SER A 488 -11.40 23.04 -25.60
N PRO A 489 -11.38 23.38 -26.91
CA PRO A 489 -10.27 24.10 -27.53
C PRO A 489 -10.11 25.54 -27.02
N THR A 490 -11.10 26.07 -26.29
CA THR A 490 -11.14 27.45 -25.78
C THR A 490 -10.81 27.57 -24.30
N SER A 491 -10.56 26.46 -23.60
CA SER A 491 -10.30 26.51 -22.16
C SER A 491 -8.95 27.19 -21.87
N THR A 492 -8.94 28.12 -20.90
CA THR A 492 -7.73 28.84 -20.50
C THR A 492 -6.95 28.11 -19.41
N TYR A 493 -5.71 28.53 -19.17
CA TYR A 493 -4.89 28.03 -18.07
C TYR A 493 -5.62 28.17 -16.71
N GLU A 494 -6.30 29.30 -16.50
CA GLU A 494 -7.01 29.58 -15.25
C GLU A 494 -8.15 28.58 -15.03
N GLN A 495 -8.97 28.34 -16.06
CA GLN A 495 -10.05 27.34 -16.00
C GLN A 495 -9.53 25.92 -15.76
N MET A 496 -8.42 25.54 -16.40
CA MET A 496 -7.79 24.24 -16.14
C MET A 496 -7.24 24.14 -14.70
N SER A 497 -6.67 25.23 -14.18
CA SER A 497 -6.13 25.28 -12.82
C SER A 497 -7.18 25.22 -11.71
N GLU A 498 -8.46 25.45 -12.05
CA GLU A 498 -9.59 25.26 -11.12
C GLU A 498 -9.93 23.79 -10.91
N VAL A 499 -9.67 22.93 -11.91
CA VAL A 499 -10.00 21.50 -11.86
C VAL A 499 -8.79 20.57 -11.70
N LEU A 500 -7.58 21.07 -11.96
CA LEU A 500 -6.32 20.32 -11.87
C LEU A 500 -5.39 20.96 -10.85
N ASP A 501 -4.81 20.14 -9.97
CA ASP A 501 -3.72 20.59 -9.10
C ASP A 501 -2.43 20.69 -9.92
N ILE A 502 -2.18 21.90 -10.46
CA ILE A 502 -1.06 22.15 -11.37
C ILE A 502 0.30 21.82 -10.73
N ASN A 503 0.48 22.08 -9.43
CA ASN A 503 1.75 21.83 -8.75
C ASN A 503 2.02 20.33 -8.62
N ALA A 504 1.03 19.57 -8.12
CA ALA A 504 1.14 18.12 -8.03
C ALA A 504 1.32 17.48 -9.41
N PHE A 505 0.58 17.98 -10.40
CA PHE A 505 0.69 17.52 -11.79
C PHE A 505 2.08 17.76 -12.39
N MET A 506 2.68 18.95 -12.19
CA MET A 506 4.05 19.22 -12.65
C MET A 506 5.07 18.26 -12.03
N ASN A 507 4.95 17.96 -10.73
CA ASN A 507 5.84 17.04 -10.03
C ASN A 507 5.67 15.60 -10.52
N PHE A 508 4.42 15.18 -10.72
CA PHE A 508 4.07 13.87 -11.29
C PHE A 508 4.66 13.71 -12.69
N VAL A 509 4.37 14.63 -13.61
CA VAL A 509 4.88 14.56 -15.00
C VAL A 509 6.39 14.68 -15.06
N SER A 510 7.00 15.50 -14.19
CA SER A 510 8.48 15.57 -14.09
C SER A 510 9.08 14.23 -13.68
N THR A 511 8.42 13.50 -12.78
CA THR A 511 8.88 12.17 -12.35
C THR A 511 8.74 11.15 -13.47
N GLN A 512 7.57 11.09 -14.12
CA GLN A 512 7.34 10.21 -15.28
C GLN A 512 8.34 10.47 -16.40
N ALA A 513 8.57 11.75 -16.72
CA ALA A 513 9.51 12.15 -17.76
C ALA A 513 10.96 11.85 -17.39
N TYR A 514 11.41 12.13 -16.17
CA TYR A 514 12.77 11.84 -15.77
C TYR A 514 13.09 10.34 -15.82
N PHE A 515 12.23 9.49 -15.28
CA PHE A 515 12.44 8.04 -15.28
C PHE A 515 12.06 7.35 -16.60
N ALA A 516 11.43 8.09 -17.52
CA ALA A 516 10.98 7.65 -18.83
C ALA A 516 10.05 6.43 -18.75
N ASN A 517 8.92 6.56 -18.06
CA ASN A 517 7.92 5.48 -17.96
C ASN A 517 7.16 5.29 -19.27
N VAL A 518 7.50 4.24 -20.01
CA VAL A 518 6.94 3.97 -21.35
C VAL A 518 5.58 3.29 -21.35
N ASP A 519 5.06 2.91 -20.18
CA ASP A 519 3.72 2.30 -20.04
C ASP A 519 2.66 3.35 -19.64
N PHE A 520 3.08 4.57 -19.33
CA PHE A 520 2.24 5.77 -19.19
C PHE A 520 2.32 6.59 -20.50
N PRO A 521 1.30 7.37 -20.94
CA PRO A 521 0.11 7.83 -20.22
C PRO A 521 -1.16 7.01 -20.38
N TYR A 522 -1.19 6.02 -21.28
CA TYR A 522 -2.38 5.19 -21.39
C TYR A 522 -2.51 4.32 -20.13
N ASN A 523 -1.56 3.44 -19.82
CA ASN A 523 -1.61 2.65 -18.58
C ASN A 523 -1.02 3.43 -17.38
N ASN A 524 -1.11 2.81 -16.20
CA ASN A 524 -0.52 3.30 -14.96
C ASN A 524 -0.98 4.70 -14.54
N VAL A 525 -2.23 5.04 -14.88
CA VAL A 525 -2.90 6.26 -14.40
C VAL A 525 -3.85 5.89 -13.27
N ALA A 526 -3.63 6.53 -12.12
CA ALA A 526 -4.56 6.56 -10.99
C ALA A 526 -4.75 8.03 -10.58
N MET A 527 -5.99 8.46 -10.52
CA MET A 527 -6.38 9.84 -10.23
C MET A 527 -7.39 9.91 -9.10
N TRP A 528 -7.36 11.00 -8.33
CA TRP A 528 -8.36 11.25 -7.30
C TRP A 528 -8.74 12.74 -7.19
N PHE A 529 -9.95 12.97 -6.68
CA PHE A 529 -10.56 14.28 -6.49
C PHE A 529 -11.19 14.35 -5.10
N ASP A 530 -10.78 15.34 -4.31
CA ASP A 530 -11.41 15.64 -3.02
C ASP A 530 -12.70 16.43 -3.22
N LYS A 531 -13.86 15.83 -2.91
CA LYS A 531 -15.17 16.46 -3.10
C LYS A 531 -15.43 17.62 -2.14
N GLN A 532 -14.72 17.66 -1.01
CA GLN A 532 -14.95 18.62 0.07
C GLN A 532 -13.82 19.64 0.21
N GLY A 533 -12.58 19.24 -0.07
CA GLY A 533 -11.39 20.08 0.06
C GLY A 533 -11.03 20.82 -1.22
N THR A 534 -9.90 20.46 -1.83
CA THR A 534 -9.29 21.24 -2.92
C THR A 534 -10.17 21.33 -4.16
N LYS A 535 -11.06 20.36 -4.37
CA LYS A 535 -11.87 20.20 -5.59
C LYS A 535 -11.01 20.21 -6.86
N LYS A 536 -9.85 19.55 -6.79
CA LYS A 536 -8.91 19.41 -7.89
C LYS A 536 -8.48 17.96 -8.05
N TRP A 537 -8.28 17.56 -9.31
CA TRP A 537 -7.73 16.27 -9.66
C TRP A 537 -6.23 16.20 -9.39
N ARG A 538 -5.80 15.05 -8.87
CA ARG A 538 -4.41 14.71 -8.56
C ARG A 538 -4.08 13.31 -9.07
N TRP A 539 -2.83 13.11 -9.45
CA TRP A 539 -2.32 11.84 -9.95
C TRP A 539 -1.50 11.14 -8.87
N ILE A 540 -1.61 9.82 -8.82
CA ILE A 540 -0.81 8.95 -7.96
C ILE A 540 0.22 8.25 -8.85
N LEU A 541 1.51 8.35 -8.50
CA LEU A 541 2.57 7.56 -9.14
C LEU A 541 2.31 6.07 -8.88
N LYS A 542 2.19 5.32 -9.97
CA LYS A 542 1.82 3.92 -9.97
C LYS A 542 2.68 3.16 -10.97
N ASP A 543 3.05 1.94 -10.60
CA ASP A 543 3.70 0.93 -11.45
C ASP A 543 4.84 1.50 -12.31
N MET A 544 5.94 1.85 -11.66
CA MET A 544 7.11 2.47 -12.28
C MET A 544 8.15 1.41 -12.69
N ASP A 545 7.75 0.16 -12.94
CA ASP A 545 8.67 -0.92 -13.32
C ASP A 545 9.12 -0.86 -14.78
N ALA A 546 8.29 -0.28 -15.67
CA ALA A 546 8.59 0.05 -17.06
C ALA A 546 9.34 1.40 -17.20
N THR A 547 10.38 1.61 -16.38
CA THR A 547 11.25 2.78 -16.36
C THR A 547 12.73 2.39 -16.48
N ILE A 548 13.64 3.38 -16.53
CA ILE A 548 15.10 3.14 -16.47
C ILE A 548 15.54 2.19 -17.60
N HIS A 549 15.34 2.63 -18.83
CA HIS A 549 15.67 1.86 -20.04
C HIS A 549 17.14 2.04 -20.42
N ARG A 550 17.81 0.96 -20.84
CA ARG A 550 19.20 1.03 -21.32
C ARG A 550 19.37 2.00 -22.48
N THR A 551 18.39 2.04 -23.39
CA THR A 551 18.41 2.95 -24.53
C THR A 551 17.88 4.31 -24.14
N VAL A 552 18.54 5.32 -24.68
CA VAL A 552 18.09 6.70 -24.62
C VAL A 552 16.70 6.80 -25.25
N PHE A 553 15.70 7.20 -24.44
CA PHE A 553 14.32 7.33 -24.87
C PHE A 553 13.89 8.80 -24.88
N PRO A 554 13.51 9.35 -26.05
CA PRO A 554 13.10 10.75 -26.19
C PRO A 554 11.67 10.94 -25.67
N TYR A 555 11.53 11.00 -24.35
CA TYR A 555 10.23 10.90 -23.67
C TYR A 555 9.18 11.97 -24.05
N TYR A 556 9.56 13.23 -24.21
CA TYR A 556 8.68 14.30 -24.67
C TYR A 556 8.16 14.10 -26.09
N ASN A 557 8.99 13.57 -27.00
CA ASN A 557 8.50 13.14 -28.31
C ASN A 557 7.40 12.09 -28.16
N PHE A 558 7.52 11.21 -27.18
CA PHE A 558 6.54 10.16 -26.87
C PHE A 558 5.26 10.68 -26.21
N LEU A 559 5.38 11.58 -25.23
CA LEU A 559 4.25 12.08 -24.44
C LEU A 559 3.47 13.21 -25.15
N LEU A 560 4.12 14.01 -25.99
CA LEU A 560 3.59 15.28 -26.51
C LEU A 560 3.38 15.32 -28.03
N ARG A 561 3.20 14.14 -28.66
CA ARG A 561 2.91 14.01 -30.09
C ARG A 561 1.43 13.80 -30.35
N GLU A 562 0.94 14.29 -31.48
CA GLU A 562 -0.48 14.17 -31.86
C GLU A 562 -0.87 12.75 -32.32
N GLU A 563 0.05 12.05 -33.00
CA GLU A 563 -0.16 10.67 -33.50
C GLU A 563 0.56 9.67 -32.58
N PRO A 564 0.08 8.46 -32.26
CA PRO A 564 0.75 7.49 -31.36
C PRO A 564 2.01 6.82 -31.94
N PHE A 565 2.99 6.44 -31.09
CA PHE A 565 4.24 5.79 -31.55
C PHE A 565 3.91 4.39 -32.10
N GLU A 566 4.31 4.06 -33.33
CA GLU A 566 3.92 2.78 -33.96
C GLU A 566 4.26 1.56 -33.08
N GLU A 567 5.45 1.55 -32.48
CA GLU A 567 5.99 0.43 -31.70
C GLU A 567 5.32 0.25 -30.32
N ILE A 568 4.72 1.30 -29.78
CA ILE A 568 4.12 1.32 -28.42
C ILE A 568 2.79 2.09 -28.41
N SER A 569 2.04 2.03 -29.50
CA SER A 569 0.85 2.84 -29.76
C SER A 569 -0.26 2.67 -28.72
N MET A 570 -0.30 1.49 -28.08
CA MET A 570 -1.21 1.20 -26.97
C MET A 570 -0.86 1.96 -25.68
N ALA A 571 0.37 2.45 -25.52
CA ALA A 571 0.81 3.18 -24.32
C ALA A 571 0.62 4.70 -24.45
N ASN A 572 0.49 5.25 -25.66
CA ASN A 572 0.38 6.69 -25.90
C ASN A 572 -0.69 7.07 -26.93
N THR A 573 -1.91 6.58 -26.74
CA THR A 573 -3.04 7.00 -27.57
C THR A 573 -3.25 8.51 -27.53
N LYS A 574 -3.91 9.07 -28.54
CA LYS A 574 -4.17 10.51 -28.63
C LYS A 574 -4.91 11.00 -27.39
N GLU A 575 -5.98 10.30 -27.02
CA GLU A 575 -6.83 10.61 -25.87
C GLU A 575 -6.03 10.58 -24.55
N ALA A 576 -5.06 9.68 -24.43
CA ALA A 576 -4.19 9.61 -23.25
C ALA A 576 -3.21 10.79 -23.18
N CYS A 577 -2.76 11.30 -24.32
CA CYS A 577 -1.81 12.40 -24.39
C CYS A 577 -2.44 13.79 -24.29
N GLU A 578 -3.77 13.93 -24.50
CA GLU A 578 -4.48 15.22 -24.64
C GLU A 578 -4.23 16.21 -23.51
N VAL A 579 -4.36 15.76 -22.25
CA VAL A 579 -4.14 16.62 -21.07
C VAL A 579 -2.72 17.19 -21.08
N TYR A 580 -1.74 16.36 -21.40
CA TYR A 580 -0.33 16.75 -21.44
C TYR A 580 -0.06 17.71 -22.60
N ILE A 581 -0.45 17.34 -23.83
CA ILE A 581 -0.29 18.19 -25.03
C ILE A 581 -0.88 19.59 -24.77
N LYS A 582 -2.11 19.65 -24.24
CA LYS A 582 -2.77 20.92 -23.95
C LYS A 582 -2.02 21.73 -22.90
N MET A 583 -1.64 21.14 -21.77
CA MET A 583 -0.89 21.87 -20.74
C MET A 583 0.46 22.39 -21.25
N PHE A 584 1.21 21.59 -22.01
CA PHE A 584 2.51 22.00 -22.57
C PHE A 584 2.41 23.04 -23.69
N SER A 585 1.24 23.17 -24.34
CA SER A 585 0.98 24.26 -25.29
C SER A 585 0.94 25.63 -24.61
N LEU A 586 0.60 25.67 -23.32
CA LEU A 586 0.45 26.90 -22.54
C LEU A 586 1.78 27.32 -21.92
N GLU A 587 2.29 28.49 -22.32
CA GLU A 587 3.56 29.02 -21.79
C GLU A 587 3.55 29.18 -20.25
N LYS A 588 2.40 29.55 -19.68
CA LYS A 588 2.19 29.65 -18.22
C LYS A 588 2.42 28.35 -17.46
N PHE A 589 2.29 27.20 -18.12
CA PHE A 589 2.63 25.90 -17.55
C PHE A 589 4.05 25.47 -17.97
N ARG A 590 4.35 25.59 -19.26
CA ARG A 590 5.60 25.11 -19.86
C ARG A 590 6.83 25.74 -19.20
N GLN A 591 6.85 27.05 -18.95
CA GLN A 591 8.03 27.70 -18.36
C GLN A 591 8.29 27.24 -16.92
N PRO A 592 7.33 27.28 -15.98
CA PRO A 592 7.53 26.72 -14.64
C PRO A 592 7.85 25.23 -14.64
N PHE A 593 7.27 24.44 -15.56
CA PHE A 593 7.57 23.02 -15.68
C PHE A 593 9.05 22.77 -16.01
N ILE A 594 9.60 23.51 -16.99
CA ILE A 594 11.01 23.41 -17.36
C ILE A 594 11.91 23.71 -16.17
N ASP A 595 11.64 24.80 -15.43
CA ASP A 595 12.41 25.14 -14.23
C ASP A 595 12.30 24.05 -13.15
N ARG A 596 11.09 23.59 -12.88
CA ARG A 596 10.79 22.53 -11.90
C ARG A 596 11.58 21.27 -12.21
N THR A 597 11.58 20.85 -13.48
CA THR A 597 12.21 19.60 -13.88
C THR A 597 13.73 19.69 -13.88
N CYS A 598 14.33 20.83 -14.24
CA CYS A 598 15.76 21.08 -14.07
C CYS A 598 16.18 20.99 -12.61
N VAL A 599 15.43 21.64 -11.70
CA VAL A 599 15.73 21.60 -10.27
C VAL A 599 15.60 20.19 -9.70
N LEU A 600 14.54 19.44 -10.05
CA LEU A 600 14.38 18.05 -9.63
C LEU A 600 15.50 17.16 -10.17
N ALA A 601 15.88 17.31 -11.44
CA ALA A 601 16.98 16.57 -12.07
C ALA A 601 18.33 16.78 -11.37
N GLY A 602 18.58 17.98 -10.85
CA GLY A 602 19.79 18.34 -10.08
C GLY A 602 19.68 18.14 -8.57
N THR A 603 18.56 17.62 -8.08
CA THR A 603 18.34 17.37 -6.65
C THR A 603 17.78 15.97 -6.41
N ALA A 604 16.46 15.82 -6.48
CA ALA A 604 15.74 14.58 -6.21
C ALA A 604 16.19 13.42 -7.10
N PHE A 605 16.45 13.73 -8.36
CA PHE A 605 16.85 12.75 -9.37
C PHE A 605 18.33 12.88 -9.75
N SER A 606 19.13 13.60 -8.94
CA SER A 606 20.56 13.69 -9.21
C SER A 606 21.20 12.31 -9.18
N LYS A 607 22.27 12.12 -9.96
CA LYS A 607 23.06 10.88 -9.96
C LYS A 607 23.43 10.43 -8.55
N ASN A 608 23.90 11.34 -7.70
CA ASN A 608 24.30 11.03 -6.33
C ASN A 608 23.13 10.51 -5.48
N THR A 609 21.93 11.05 -5.68
CA THR A 609 20.73 10.58 -4.98
C THR A 609 20.35 9.17 -5.45
N ILE A 610 20.33 8.94 -6.77
CA ILE A 610 20.00 7.64 -7.37
C ILE A 610 21.02 6.57 -6.95
N ASP A 611 22.32 6.86 -7.06
CA ASP A 611 23.40 5.95 -6.65
C ASP A 611 23.31 5.58 -5.17
N TYR A 612 23.05 6.56 -4.29
CA TYR A 612 22.85 6.27 -2.86
C TYR A 612 21.68 5.30 -2.62
N MET A 613 20.58 5.45 -3.36
CA MET A 613 19.43 4.56 -3.24
C MET A 613 19.75 3.17 -3.80
N LEU A 614 20.45 3.09 -4.93
CA LEU A 614 20.93 1.83 -5.51
C LEU A 614 21.83 1.09 -4.53
N ASP A 615 22.82 1.76 -3.94
CA ASP A 615 23.72 1.20 -2.95
C ASP A 615 22.95 0.65 -1.74
N SER A 616 22.00 1.43 -1.20
CA SER A 616 21.19 1.02 -0.06
C SER A 616 20.29 -0.17 -0.37
N LEU A 617 19.54 -0.12 -1.46
CA LEU A 617 18.55 -1.15 -1.82
C LEU A 617 19.23 -2.44 -2.30
N SER A 618 20.33 -2.35 -3.04
CA SER A 618 21.10 -3.52 -3.47
C SER A 618 21.83 -4.20 -2.31
N ALA A 619 22.26 -3.45 -1.29
CA ALA A 619 22.82 -4.03 -0.08
C ALA A 619 21.82 -4.94 0.64
N ASP A 620 20.57 -4.49 0.82
CA ASP A 620 19.49 -5.29 1.43
C ASP A 620 19.27 -6.60 0.66
N ILE A 621 19.23 -6.51 -0.67
CA ILE A 621 19.05 -7.67 -1.55
C ILE A 621 20.24 -8.63 -1.39
N SER A 622 21.48 -8.12 -1.43
CA SER A 622 22.72 -8.92 -1.34
C SER A 622 22.84 -9.81 -0.10
N LEU A 623 22.18 -9.43 0.99
CA LEU A 623 22.20 -10.18 2.26
C LEU A 623 21.47 -11.54 2.17
N VAL A 624 20.68 -11.78 1.13
CA VAL A 624 19.71 -12.88 1.08
C VAL A 624 19.75 -13.69 -0.24
N LEU A 625 20.69 -13.38 -1.14
CA LEU A 625 20.79 -13.95 -2.50
C LEU A 625 21.31 -15.41 -2.59
N ARG A 626 21.07 -16.27 -1.58
CA ARG A 626 21.56 -17.66 -1.64
C ARG A 626 20.96 -18.47 -2.81
N ASP A 627 19.80 -18.07 -3.32
CA ASP A 627 19.03 -18.79 -4.35
C ASP A 627 18.89 -18.01 -5.67
N TYR A 628 19.72 -16.98 -5.89
CA TYR A 628 19.58 -16.07 -7.05
C TYR A 628 20.74 -16.22 -8.04
N ASP A 629 20.45 -16.01 -9.33
CA ASP A 629 21.48 -15.83 -10.35
C ASP A 629 22.21 -14.49 -10.16
N MET A 630 23.17 -14.50 -9.26
CA MET A 630 23.96 -13.34 -8.87
C MET A 630 24.54 -12.58 -10.04
N GLU A 631 24.95 -13.29 -11.10
CA GLU A 631 25.58 -12.70 -12.26
C GLU A 631 24.57 -11.83 -13.01
N SER A 632 23.39 -12.39 -13.34
CA SER A 632 22.33 -11.65 -14.02
C SER A 632 21.85 -10.43 -13.22
N PHE A 633 21.67 -10.54 -11.90
CA PHE A 633 21.28 -9.37 -11.09
C PHE A 633 22.35 -8.29 -11.05
N LEU A 634 23.63 -8.67 -10.90
CA LEU A 634 24.70 -7.69 -10.88
C LEU A 634 24.88 -6.99 -12.24
N MET A 635 24.66 -7.72 -13.34
CA MET A 635 24.63 -7.13 -14.69
C MET A 635 23.49 -6.12 -14.85
N GLU A 636 22.27 -6.51 -14.49
CA GLU A 636 21.11 -5.61 -14.58
C GLU A 636 21.21 -4.42 -13.62
N LEU A 637 21.82 -4.60 -12.45
CA LEU A 637 22.10 -3.50 -11.52
C LEU A 637 23.11 -2.51 -12.12
N GLU A 638 24.16 -3.01 -12.79
CA GLU A 638 25.13 -2.16 -13.49
C GLU A 638 24.46 -1.35 -14.61
N ASP A 639 23.48 -1.92 -15.32
CA ASP A 639 22.71 -1.16 -16.32
C ASP A 639 21.99 0.04 -15.70
N ILE A 640 21.47 -0.09 -14.47
CA ILE A 640 20.81 1.04 -13.78
C ILE A 640 21.85 2.11 -13.41
N TYR A 641 23.05 1.70 -12.99
CA TYR A 641 24.16 2.63 -12.75
C TYR A 641 24.60 3.33 -14.03
N GLU A 642 24.74 2.62 -15.14
CA GLU A 642 25.02 3.19 -16.47
C GLU A 642 23.94 4.17 -16.89
N TRP A 643 22.67 3.77 -16.78
CA TRP A 643 21.54 4.64 -17.06
C TRP A 643 21.60 5.91 -16.20
N SER A 644 21.85 5.81 -14.90
CA SER A 644 21.91 6.99 -14.01
C SER A 644 23.01 7.97 -14.43
N ARG A 645 24.19 7.45 -14.83
CA ARG A 645 25.31 8.26 -15.33
C ARG A 645 24.95 9.06 -16.58
N GLU A 646 24.31 8.41 -17.54
CA GLU A 646 23.96 9.03 -18.83
C GLU A 646 22.70 9.89 -18.73
N ARG A 647 21.70 9.46 -17.94
CA ARG A 647 20.39 10.12 -17.86
C ARG A 647 20.49 11.56 -17.42
N HIS A 648 21.32 11.86 -16.42
CA HIS A 648 21.42 13.21 -15.87
C HIS A 648 21.91 14.23 -16.92
N LYS A 649 22.81 13.82 -17.83
CA LYS A 649 23.27 14.65 -18.95
C LYS A 649 22.24 14.67 -20.08
N PHE A 650 21.78 13.49 -20.49
CA PHE A 650 20.86 13.36 -21.62
C PHE A 650 19.53 14.09 -21.39
N TYR A 651 18.98 14.04 -20.18
CA TYR A 651 17.65 14.59 -19.89
C TYR A 651 17.56 16.09 -20.18
N ASN A 652 18.56 16.87 -19.77
CA ASN A 652 18.58 18.31 -20.00
C ASN A 652 18.85 18.66 -21.46
N PHE A 653 19.70 17.90 -22.15
CA PHE A 653 19.89 18.05 -23.60
C PHE A 653 18.58 17.81 -24.35
N HIS A 654 17.87 16.74 -24.02
CA HIS A 654 16.60 16.41 -24.65
C HIS A 654 15.50 17.42 -24.34
N LEU A 655 15.50 18.00 -23.12
CA LEU A 655 14.61 19.11 -22.78
C LEU A 655 14.92 20.37 -23.62
N SER A 656 16.21 20.67 -23.83
CA SER A 656 16.67 21.77 -24.67
C SER A 656 16.28 21.57 -26.13
N ASP A 657 16.58 20.42 -26.71
CA ASP A 657 16.26 20.07 -28.10
C ASP A 657 14.75 20.12 -28.36
N PHE A 658 13.94 19.53 -27.47
CA PHE A 658 12.49 19.47 -27.67
C PHE A 658 11.80 20.84 -27.53
N PHE A 659 12.21 21.65 -26.56
CA PHE A 659 11.57 22.95 -26.28
C PHE A 659 12.31 24.14 -26.90
N ASP A 660 13.32 23.91 -27.73
CA ASP A 660 14.18 24.94 -28.33
C ASP A 660 14.76 25.88 -27.26
N LEU A 661 15.30 25.28 -26.19
CA LEU A 661 15.99 26.00 -25.13
C LEU A 661 17.47 26.04 -25.51
N GLY A 662 18.12 27.19 -25.35
CA GLY A 662 19.55 27.35 -25.67
C GLY A 662 20.45 26.32 -24.97
N ASP A 663 21.75 26.38 -25.25
CA ASP A 663 22.71 25.37 -24.77
C ASP A 663 22.63 25.13 -23.26
N THR A 664 22.85 23.88 -22.85
CA THR A 664 22.83 23.50 -21.44
C THR A 664 24.04 24.07 -20.70
N VAL A 665 23.79 24.78 -19.60
CA VAL A 665 24.80 25.34 -18.71
C VAL A 665 24.82 24.55 -17.41
N GLN A 666 25.98 23.98 -17.07
CA GLN A 666 26.16 23.36 -15.77
C GLN A 666 26.08 24.44 -14.68
N MET A 667 25.23 24.19 -13.69
CA MET A 667 24.99 25.11 -12.58
C MET A 667 25.03 24.37 -11.25
N SER A 668 25.63 25.01 -10.24
CA SER A 668 25.55 24.55 -8.85
C SER A 668 25.09 25.69 -7.94
N VAL A 669 24.24 25.38 -6.97
CA VAL A 669 23.86 26.30 -5.89
C VAL A 669 24.28 25.71 -4.56
N LYS A 670 24.86 26.54 -3.69
CA LYS A 670 25.23 26.15 -2.32
C LYS A 670 24.83 27.23 -1.32
N GLY A 671 23.90 26.89 -0.44
CA GLY A 671 23.55 27.69 0.74
C GLY A 671 24.57 27.55 1.86
N LEU A 672 24.88 28.65 2.54
CA LEU A 672 25.70 28.65 3.75
C LEU A 672 24.87 28.50 5.03
N TYR A 673 23.62 28.96 5.03
CA TYR A 673 22.73 28.87 6.19
C TYR A 673 21.85 27.62 6.12
N LYS A 674 21.75 26.89 7.24
CA LYS A 674 20.92 25.68 7.35
C LYS A 674 19.45 25.96 7.68
N ASP A 675 19.15 27.17 8.14
CA ASP A 675 17.86 27.52 8.75
C ASP A 675 16.89 28.28 7.81
N SER A 676 17.24 28.43 6.52
CA SER A 676 16.40 29.07 5.50
C SER A 676 16.36 28.19 4.25
N ILE A 677 15.28 28.15 3.48
CA ILE A 677 15.23 27.41 2.21
C ILE A 677 15.55 28.36 1.04
N ILE A 678 16.50 27.98 0.18
CA ILE A 678 16.76 28.67 -1.10
C ILE A 678 15.74 28.21 -2.14
N TYR A 679 15.18 29.12 -2.91
CA TYR A 679 14.37 28.80 -4.07
C TYR A 679 15.08 29.25 -5.35
N VAL A 680 15.00 28.42 -6.39
CA VAL A 680 15.39 28.77 -7.76
C VAL A 680 14.14 28.71 -8.62
N ASN A 681 13.72 29.84 -9.18
CA ASN A 681 12.49 29.95 -9.97
C ASN A 681 11.27 29.40 -9.21
N ASN A 682 11.14 29.77 -7.93
CA ASN A 682 10.11 29.29 -6.98
C ASN A 682 10.17 27.78 -6.66
N ASN A 683 11.29 27.12 -6.94
CA ASN A 683 11.49 25.70 -6.62
C ASN A 683 12.45 25.57 -5.43
N PRO A 684 12.01 24.95 -4.31
CA PRO A 684 12.83 24.84 -3.10
C PRO A 684 14.03 23.90 -3.33
N LEU A 685 15.23 24.36 -2.96
CA LEU A 685 16.44 23.57 -2.99
C LEU A 685 16.61 22.79 -1.70
N MET A 686 16.86 21.50 -1.86
CA MET A 686 16.96 20.59 -0.72
C MET A 686 18.35 20.67 -0.11
N TYR A 687 18.38 20.80 1.22
CA TYR A 687 19.61 21.10 1.96
C TYR A 687 20.33 22.35 1.44
N ASN A 688 19.60 23.26 0.76
CA ASN A 688 20.13 24.40 0.03
C ASN A 688 21.26 24.04 -0.94
N LYS A 689 21.13 22.90 -1.62
CA LYS A 689 22.10 22.43 -2.61
C LYS A 689 21.41 22.08 -3.91
N PHE A 690 22.08 22.42 -5.01
CA PHE A 690 21.71 22.02 -6.36
C PHE A 690 23.00 21.75 -7.13
N GLU A 691 23.00 20.68 -7.90
CA GLU A 691 24.06 20.40 -8.88
C GLU A 691 23.40 19.77 -10.11
N GLY A 692 23.36 20.52 -11.20
CA GLY A 692 22.65 20.10 -12.41
C GLY A 692 22.85 21.08 -13.55
N TYR A 693 21.85 21.20 -14.41
CA TYR A 693 21.92 22.00 -15.62
C TYR A 693 20.72 22.96 -15.71
N PHE A 694 20.98 24.13 -16.28
CA PHE A 694 20.01 25.12 -16.76
C PHE A 694 20.34 25.47 -18.22
N PHE A 695 19.71 26.50 -18.79
CA PHE A 695 19.89 26.88 -20.20
C PHE A 695 20.46 28.29 -20.32
N GLU A 696 21.32 28.51 -21.32
CA GLU A 696 21.83 29.84 -21.64
C GLU A 696 20.69 30.84 -21.87
N GLY A 697 20.85 32.07 -21.39
CA GLY A 697 19.85 33.13 -21.55
C GLY A 697 18.59 32.96 -20.71
N ARG A 698 18.49 31.91 -19.88
CA ARG A 698 17.35 31.71 -18.98
C ARG A 698 17.41 32.64 -17.77
N ASP A 699 16.24 33.15 -17.38
CA ASP A 699 16.07 33.95 -16.17
C ASP A 699 16.04 33.07 -14.92
N LEU A 700 16.77 33.48 -13.90
CA LEU A 700 16.84 32.88 -12.57
C LEU A 700 16.34 33.87 -11.53
N TYR A 701 15.35 33.45 -10.76
CA TYR A 701 14.85 34.13 -9.57
C TYR A 701 15.31 33.33 -8.36
N LEU A 702 16.28 33.88 -7.63
CA LEU A 702 16.82 33.32 -6.42
C LEU A 702 16.19 34.03 -5.23
N THR A 703 15.56 33.28 -4.34
CA THR A 703 14.93 33.83 -3.13
C THR A 703 15.22 32.95 -1.92
N HIS A 704 15.00 33.53 -0.73
CA HIS A 704 14.94 32.80 0.53
C HIS A 704 13.55 32.93 1.14
N ASP A 705 13.15 31.95 1.94
CA ASP A 705 12.05 32.18 2.88
C ASP A 705 12.58 32.95 4.11
N ASP A 706 11.95 34.08 4.45
CA ASP A 706 12.18 34.81 5.71
C ASP A 706 11.43 34.15 6.88
N LYS A 707 10.63 33.11 6.63
CA LYS A 707 9.81 32.47 7.64
C LYS A 707 10.47 31.20 8.17
N LEU A 708 10.87 31.32 9.43
CA LEU A 708 10.94 30.22 10.38
C LEU A 708 9.51 29.72 10.63
N ASP A 709 8.88 29.06 9.65
CA ASP A 709 7.66 28.32 9.90
C ASP A 709 8.05 26.91 10.34
N ILE A 710 8.30 26.82 11.64
CA ILE A 710 8.25 25.57 12.39
C ILE A 710 6.80 25.06 12.27
N TYR A 711 6.44 24.49 11.13
CA TYR A 711 5.22 23.68 11.04
C TYR A 711 5.46 22.38 11.79
N GLY A 712 5.12 22.42 13.08
CA GLY A 712 4.73 21.25 13.86
C GLY A 712 5.79 20.14 13.93
N LEU A 713 6.92 20.44 14.55
CA LEU A 713 7.80 19.43 15.16
C LEU A 713 7.03 18.68 16.26
N GLY A 714 6.23 17.70 15.87
CA GLY A 714 5.98 16.50 16.64
C GLY A 714 7.03 15.46 16.28
N CYS A 715 8.32 15.76 16.49
CA CYS A 715 9.33 14.71 16.57
C CYS A 715 9.05 13.95 17.87
N ALA A 716 8.37 12.81 17.76
CA ALA A 716 8.52 11.78 18.77
C ALA A 716 9.98 11.29 18.70
N ASP A 717 10.62 11.32 19.87
CA ASP A 717 11.99 10.93 20.17
C ASP A 717 12.68 10.01 19.16
N THR A 718 13.79 10.49 18.58
CA THR A 718 14.95 9.65 18.36
C THR A 718 16.18 10.33 18.95
N ASP A 719 16.37 10.06 20.23
CA ASP A 719 17.67 10.14 20.89
C ASP A 719 18.71 9.36 20.08
N LYS A 720 19.46 10.08 19.26
CA LYS A 720 20.90 9.94 18.92
C LYS A 720 21.20 10.58 17.54
N ILE A 721 20.87 11.86 17.41
CA ILE A 721 21.72 12.76 16.64
C ILE A 721 22.69 13.33 17.64
N THR A 722 23.96 12.93 17.55
CA THR A 722 25.04 13.53 18.35
C THR A 722 25.08 15.02 18.01
N TYR A 723 24.58 15.85 18.92
CA TYR A 723 24.72 17.29 18.87
C TYR A 723 26.20 17.63 18.72
N LEU A 724 26.58 18.17 17.57
CA LEU A 724 27.75 19.03 17.50
C LEU A 724 27.34 20.33 18.19
N ASP A 725 27.94 20.55 19.36
CA ASP A 725 27.82 21.72 20.23
C ASP A 725 27.59 23.00 19.42
N LEU A 726 26.34 23.47 19.42
CA LEU A 726 25.95 24.75 18.87
C LEU A 726 26.42 25.82 19.85
N GLY A 727 27.67 26.23 19.67
CA GLY A 727 28.18 27.47 20.22
C GLY A 727 27.17 28.59 19.92
N LYS A 728 26.85 29.35 20.97
CA LYS A 728 25.90 30.47 21.03
C LYS A 728 25.78 31.26 19.71
N PRO A 729 24.58 31.80 19.39
CA PRO A 729 24.39 32.62 18.20
C PRO A 729 25.44 33.74 18.20
N VAL A 730 26.34 33.69 17.22
CA VAL A 730 27.25 34.80 16.98
C VAL A 730 26.38 35.88 16.36
N GLN A 731 25.97 36.86 17.16
CA GLN A 731 25.63 38.16 16.61
C GLN A 731 26.92 38.72 16.01
N THR A 732 27.12 38.52 14.71
CA THR A 732 28.13 39.27 13.97
C THR A 732 27.55 40.64 13.71
N THR A 733 27.77 41.55 14.66
CA THR A 733 27.91 42.97 14.36
C THR A 733 29.17 43.08 13.50
N ASP A 734 29.01 43.00 12.18
CA ASP A 734 29.76 43.80 11.18
C ASP A 734 29.57 43.25 9.76
N SER A 735 28.87 44.08 8.97
CA SER A 735 28.99 44.31 7.53
C SER A 735 30.02 43.50 6.74
N ILE A 736 29.56 42.45 6.03
CA ILE A 736 29.97 42.17 4.64
C ILE A 736 28.71 41.68 3.90
N ALA A 737 27.86 42.62 3.51
CA ALA A 737 26.47 42.37 3.07
C ALA A 737 26.35 41.77 1.66
N THR A 738 27.20 40.80 1.28
CA THR A 738 26.99 40.03 0.04
C THR A 738 26.07 38.87 0.34
N ARG A 739 24.86 38.90 -0.22
CA ARG A 739 23.86 37.85 -0.12
C ARG A 739 24.05 36.76 -1.17
N TRP A 740 24.40 37.11 -2.40
CA TRP A 740 24.68 36.14 -3.45
C TRP A 740 26.05 36.39 -4.07
N THR A 741 26.83 35.34 -4.24
CA THR A 741 28.02 35.33 -5.10
C THR A 741 27.75 34.41 -6.27
N ILE A 742 27.86 34.93 -7.49
CA ILE A 742 27.75 34.16 -8.73
C ILE A 742 29.12 34.16 -9.40
N SER A 743 29.59 33.01 -9.87
CA SER A 743 30.81 32.93 -10.69
C SER A 743 30.63 31.96 -11.84
N TYR A 744 31.22 32.25 -12.99
CA TYR A 744 31.14 31.42 -14.18
C TYR A 744 32.36 31.64 -15.06
N SER A 745 32.57 30.77 -16.03
CA SER A 745 33.58 30.91 -17.08
C SER A 745 32.92 31.43 -18.35
N LEU A 746 33.48 32.46 -18.98
CA LEU A 746 33.03 33.01 -20.26
C LEU A 746 34.26 33.25 -21.15
N ASP A 747 34.29 32.67 -22.35
CA ASP A 747 35.41 32.76 -23.28
C ASP A 747 36.79 32.38 -22.68
N GLY A 748 36.79 31.48 -21.69
CA GLY A 748 37.98 31.03 -20.97
C GLY A 748 38.42 31.92 -19.80
N GLU A 749 37.72 33.03 -19.54
CA GLU A 749 37.96 33.89 -18.38
C GLU A 749 36.95 33.61 -17.26
N ARG A 750 37.40 33.69 -16.00
CA ARG A 750 36.54 33.49 -14.83
C ARG A 750 35.93 34.81 -14.39
N VAL A 751 34.60 34.93 -14.49
CA VAL A 751 33.82 36.06 -14.01
C VAL A 751 33.29 35.77 -12.60
N LYS A 752 33.21 36.79 -11.76
CA LYS A 752 32.67 36.71 -10.41
C LYS A 752 31.92 37.98 -10.05
N GLU A 753 30.68 37.81 -9.61
CA GLU A 753 29.73 38.86 -9.33
C GLU A 753 29.20 38.72 -7.90
N HIS A 754 28.90 39.85 -7.27
CA HIS A 754 28.47 39.92 -5.88
C HIS A 754 27.22 40.78 -5.78
N TYR A 755 26.19 40.25 -5.13
CA TYR A 755 24.90 40.91 -4.95
C TYR A 755 24.55 40.99 -3.47
N THR A 756 23.90 42.08 -3.09
CA THR A 756 23.52 42.36 -1.70
C THR A 756 22.03 42.19 -1.44
N ASN A 757 21.24 41.89 -2.47
CA ASN A 757 19.78 41.77 -2.38
C ASN A 757 19.37 40.38 -1.88
N ASP A 758 18.32 40.30 -1.07
CA ASP A 758 17.72 39.04 -0.62
C ASP A 758 17.11 38.25 -1.77
N ASN A 759 16.38 38.96 -2.64
CA ASN A 759 15.83 38.40 -3.87
C ASN A 759 16.66 38.86 -5.06
N LEU A 760 17.18 37.91 -5.83
CA LEU A 760 18.01 38.19 -7.00
C LEU A 760 17.33 37.67 -8.27
N HIS A 761 17.10 38.57 -9.21
CA HIS A 761 16.83 38.22 -10.59
C HIS A 761 18.15 38.28 -11.37
N TYR A 762 18.55 37.15 -11.93
CA TYR A 762 19.79 36.96 -12.66
C TYR A 762 19.51 36.31 -14.01
N LYS A 763 20.19 36.73 -15.05
CA LYS A 763 20.08 36.12 -16.38
C LYS A 763 21.38 35.40 -16.70
N ILE A 764 21.30 34.10 -17.00
CA ILE A 764 22.49 33.32 -17.36
C ILE A 764 23.08 33.90 -18.66
N PRO A 765 24.33 34.38 -18.68
CA PRO A 765 24.94 34.92 -19.88
C PRO A 765 25.07 33.85 -20.97
N ALA A 766 24.90 34.23 -22.23
CA ALA A 766 25.20 33.35 -23.36
C ALA A 766 26.69 32.98 -23.37
N GLY A 767 27.02 31.73 -23.66
CA GLY A 767 28.37 31.18 -23.60
C GLY A 767 28.91 30.89 -22.20
N ALA A 768 28.13 31.12 -21.13
CA ALA A 768 28.57 30.88 -19.75
C ALA A 768 28.71 29.37 -19.46
N LYS A 769 29.78 29.01 -18.76
CA LYS A 769 30.05 27.65 -18.29
C LYS A 769 30.32 27.62 -16.80
N ASP A 770 30.07 26.49 -16.15
CA ASP A 770 30.37 26.26 -14.74
C ASP A 770 29.82 27.35 -13.80
N VAL A 771 28.51 27.62 -13.90
CA VAL A 771 27.85 28.64 -13.10
C VAL A 771 27.74 28.18 -11.65
N HIS A 772 28.42 28.85 -10.74
CA HIS A 772 28.39 28.59 -9.31
C HIS A 772 27.72 29.74 -8.57
N ILE A 773 26.67 29.42 -7.83
CA ILE A 773 25.89 30.35 -7.03
C ILE A 773 26.07 29.97 -5.55
N ALA A 774 26.48 30.93 -4.73
CA ALA A 774 26.61 30.76 -3.29
C ALA A 774 25.82 31.84 -2.55
N ASP A 775 25.12 31.44 -1.51
CA ASP A 775 24.52 32.36 -0.54
C ASP A 775 25.62 32.84 0.43
N GLY A 776 26.15 34.05 0.22
CA GLY A 776 27.30 34.61 0.93
C GLY A 776 28.57 34.75 0.09
N TYR A 777 29.69 35.12 0.73
CA TYR A 777 30.96 35.42 0.05
C TYR A 777 31.77 34.15 -0.28
N MET A 778 32.09 33.90 -1.55
CA MET A 778 33.07 32.87 -1.91
C MET A 778 34.50 33.43 -1.75
N GLY A 779 35.18 33.16 -0.64
CA GLY A 779 36.61 33.49 -0.49
C GLY A 779 37.50 32.77 -1.51
N GLN A 780 38.62 33.39 -1.92
CA GLN A 780 39.67 32.71 -2.69
C GLN A 780 40.19 31.52 -1.87
N GLY A 781 39.74 30.31 -2.21
CA GLY A 781 40.04 29.10 -1.44
C GLY A 781 39.05 27.96 -1.69
N PHE A 782 37.84 28.26 -2.19
CA PHE A 782 36.91 27.23 -2.63
C PHE A 782 37.11 26.92 -4.11
N LEU A 783 38.15 26.13 -4.40
CA LEU A 783 38.28 25.40 -5.65
C LEU A 783 38.00 23.91 -5.38
N SER A 784 37.17 23.33 -6.23
CA SER A 784 36.89 21.90 -6.42
C SER A 784 35.90 21.23 -5.45
N PRO A 785 34.91 20.48 -5.95
CA PRO A 785 34.24 19.46 -5.17
C PRO A 785 35.26 18.36 -4.82
N SER A 786 35.12 17.76 -3.64
CA SER A 786 35.98 16.73 -3.06
C SER A 786 37.23 17.21 -2.29
N ARG A 787 37.39 16.62 -1.09
CA ARG A 787 38.50 16.70 -0.11
C ARG A 787 38.41 17.84 0.93
N ASP A 788 37.61 17.60 1.96
CA ASP A 788 38.08 17.67 3.36
C ASP A 788 36.94 17.30 4.32
N ILE A 789 36.68 15.99 4.43
CA ILE A 789 36.14 15.43 5.66
C ILE A 789 37.35 14.80 6.36
N PRO A 790 37.81 15.29 7.52
CA PRO A 790 39.02 14.79 8.19
C PRO A 790 39.02 13.27 8.41
N ASN A 791 37.83 12.67 8.58
CA ASN A 791 37.63 11.23 8.78
C ASN A 791 37.59 10.40 7.49
N CYS A 792 37.60 11.03 6.31
CA CYS A 792 37.60 10.35 5.01
C CYS A 792 38.92 10.52 4.25
N ARG A 793 39.98 11.00 4.92
CA ARG A 793 41.33 10.98 4.34
C ARG A 793 41.75 9.53 4.16
N PRO A 794 42.31 9.14 3.00
CA PRO A 794 42.68 7.75 2.73
C PRO A 794 43.48 7.10 3.85
N GLU A 795 44.36 7.88 4.45
CA GLU A 795 45.28 7.55 5.54
C GLU A 795 44.57 7.13 6.84
N ASN A 796 43.32 7.55 7.02
CA ASN A 796 42.49 7.29 8.19
C ASN A 796 41.44 6.18 7.96
N LEU A 797 41.43 5.56 6.77
CA LEU A 797 40.49 4.51 6.41
C LEU A 797 41.10 3.11 6.59
N THR A 798 40.23 2.14 6.86
CA THR A 798 40.59 0.70 6.81
C THR A 798 40.08 0.11 5.51
N TYR A 799 40.96 -0.51 4.75
CA TYR A 799 40.66 -1.11 3.44
C TYR A 799 40.50 -2.63 3.56
N MET A 800 39.31 -3.14 3.31
CA MET A 800 39.07 -4.59 3.16
C MET A 800 39.32 -5.00 1.73
N VAL A 801 40.18 -5.99 1.51
CA VAL A 801 40.51 -6.48 0.16
C VAL A 801 39.92 -7.86 -0.04
N TYR A 802 39.26 -8.08 -1.17
CA TYR A 802 38.60 -9.33 -1.52
C TYR A 802 39.21 -9.97 -2.78
N SER A 803 39.24 -11.30 -2.80
CA SER A 803 39.68 -12.07 -3.97
C SER A 803 38.64 -12.06 -5.09
N VAL A 804 39.02 -12.53 -6.28
CA VAL A 804 38.12 -12.74 -7.43
C VAL A 804 36.88 -13.58 -7.08
N GLY A 805 36.97 -14.48 -6.10
CA GLY A 805 35.85 -15.30 -5.60
C GLY A 805 35.06 -14.69 -4.42
N GLY A 806 35.28 -13.41 -4.06
CA GLY A 806 34.55 -12.74 -2.98
C GLY A 806 35.00 -13.09 -1.56
N VAL A 807 36.14 -13.78 -1.40
CA VAL A 807 36.71 -14.11 -0.08
C VAL A 807 37.55 -12.94 0.43
N LEU A 808 37.33 -12.53 1.69
CA LEU A 808 38.12 -11.49 2.33
C LEU A 808 39.60 -11.95 2.47
N ILE A 809 40.50 -11.25 1.79
CA ILE A 809 41.95 -11.47 1.85
C ILE A 809 42.53 -10.85 3.13
N GLY A 810 42.06 -9.67 3.52
CA GLY A 810 42.56 -8.99 4.71
C GLY A 810 42.08 -7.55 4.86
N LYS A 811 42.51 -6.91 5.96
CA LYS A 811 42.30 -5.49 6.27
C LYS A 811 43.65 -4.77 6.20
N PHE A 812 43.68 -3.64 5.52
CA PHE A 812 44.91 -2.90 5.22
C PHE A 812 44.71 -1.41 5.52
N ASN A 813 45.79 -0.72 5.89
CA ASN A 813 45.84 0.74 5.91
C ASN A 813 46.24 1.31 4.53
N TYR A 814 46.26 2.64 4.40
CA TYR A 814 46.55 3.28 3.12
C TYR A 814 47.97 3.03 2.59
N ALA A 815 48.97 2.96 3.47
CA ALA A 815 50.34 2.65 3.04
C ALA A 815 50.43 1.20 2.53
N GLU A 816 49.82 0.26 3.26
CA GLU A 816 49.79 -1.16 2.91
C GLU A 816 49.03 -1.43 1.60
N ILE A 817 47.91 -0.75 1.36
CA ILE A 817 47.16 -0.90 0.09
C ILE A 817 47.93 -0.30 -1.10
N CYS A 818 48.68 0.79 -0.88
CA CYS A 818 49.52 1.39 -1.91
C CYS A 818 50.74 0.53 -2.27
N GLU A 819 51.27 -0.22 -1.32
CA GLU A 819 52.34 -1.22 -1.53
C GLU A 819 51.82 -2.52 -2.15
N PHE A 820 50.52 -2.79 -2.07
CA PHE A 820 49.89 -4.03 -2.56
C PHE A 820 49.83 -4.18 -4.10
N LYS A 821 50.66 -3.45 -4.85
CA LYS A 821 50.71 -3.50 -6.32
C LYS A 821 51.19 -4.88 -6.80
N GLN A 822 50.41 -5.47 -7.72
CA GLN A 822 50.69 -6.66 -8.55
C GLN A 822 50.47 -8.04 -7.90
N LYS A 823 49.24 -8.32 -7.44
CA LYS A 823 48.77 -9.72 -7.38
C LYS A 823 47.51 -9.86 -8.23
N GLU A 824 47.53 -10.80 -9.17
CA GLU A 824 46.50 -10.98 -10.22
C GLU A 824 45.11 -11.41 -9.71
N ASP A 825 44.93 -11.58 -8.39
CA ASP A 825 43.74 -12.19 -7.79
C ASP A 825 42.85 -11.21 -7.00
N ILE A 826 42.98 -9.89 -7.16
CA ILE A 826 42.20 -8.89 -6.41
C ILE A 826 41.13 -8.27 -7.31
N ASN A 827 39.89 -8.23 -6.82
CA ASN A 827 38.77 -7.69 -7.60
C ASN A 827 38.10 -6.50 -6.90
N ILE A 828 38.06 -6.46 -5.56
CA ILE A 828 37.31 -5.42 -4.82
C ILE A 828 38.07 -4.95 -3.58
N VAL A 829 38.21 -3.64 -3.43
CA VAL A 829 38.71 -2.96 -2.22
C VAL A 829 37.58 -2.14 -1.62
N VAL A 830 37.25 -2.36 -0.35
CA VAL A 830 36.19 -1.64 0.38
C VAL A 830 36.82 -0.77 1.45
N ALA A 831 36.67 0.55 1.36
CA ALA A 831 37.17 1.49 2.35
C ALA A 831 36.13 1.69 3.46
N LEU A 832 36.56 1.57 4.71
CA LEU A 832 35.77 1.74 5.92
C LEU A 832 36.28 2.93 6.73
N ASP A 833 35.39 3.68 7.37
CA ASP A 833 35.79 4.66 8.39
C ASP A 833 36.17 4.01 9.72
N SER A 834 36.57 4.84 10.69
CA SER A 834 36.95 4.43 12.04
C SER A 834 35.82 3.76 12.85
N MET A 835 34.56 3.82 12.37
CA MET A 835 33.41 3.12 12.96
C MET A 835 33.05 1.84 12.20
N GLY A 836 33.83 1.46 11.18
CA GLY A 836 33.60 0.27 10.36
C GLY A 836 32.53 0.46 9.28
N ARG A 837 32.11 1.69 8.98
CA ARG A 837 31.10 1.99 7.95
C ARG A 837 31.76 2.11 6.59
N LYS A 838 31.16 1.49 5.57
CA LYS A 838 31.64 1.57 4.19
C LYS A 838 31.53 3.01 3.67
N ILE A 839 32.65 3.55 3.19
CA ILE A 839 32.75 4.89 2.59
C ILE A 839 32.72 4.77 1.06
N TYR A 840 33.47 3.83 0.50
CA TYR A 840 33.45 3.53 -0.93
C TYR A 840 33.99 2.12 -1.20
N SER A 841 33.72 1.58 -2.39
CA SER A 841 34.39 0.38 -2.90
C SER A 841 34.95 0.61 -4.29
N ILE A 842 36.17 0.14 -4.53
CA ILE A 842 36.85 0.20 -5.82
C ILE A 842 36.92 -1.22 -6.36
N LYS A 843 36.40 -1.42 -7.57
CA LYS A 843 36.67 -2.63 -8.35
C LYS A 843 37.94 -2.38 -9.16
N LEU A 844 38.99 -3.18 -8.92
CA LEU A 844 40.23 -3.06 -9.68
C LEU A 844 40.05 -3.83 -10.99
N MET A 845 39.87 -3.12 -12.10
CA MET A 845 39.91 -3.73 -13.43
C MET A 845 41.37 -3.95 -13.84
N LYS A 846 41.61 -4.93 -14.73
CA LYS A 846 42.95 -5.41 -15.08
C LYS A 846 43.83 -4.37 -15.83
N GLU A 847 43.31 -3.17 -16.09
CA GLU A 847 43.98 -2.06 -16.78
C GLU A 847 43.98 -0.77 -15.93
#